data_AF-A0AAD9EXL5-F1
#
_entry.id   AF-A0AAD9EXL5-F1
#
_cell.length_a   1.000
_cell.length_b   1.000
_cell.length_c   1.000
_cell.angle_alpha   90.00
_cell.angle_beta   90.00
_cell.angle_gamma   90.00
#
_symmetry.space_group_name_H-M   'P 1'
#
loop_
_entity.id
_entity.type
_entity.pdbx_description
1 polymer ?
#
loop_
_entity_poly.entity_id
_entity_poly.type
_entity_poly.pdbx_seq_one_letter_code
_entity_poly.pdbx_strand_id
1 'polypeptide(L)'
;MHRTTRIKITELNPHLMCVLCGGYFIDATTIIECLHSFCKMCIVRYLEASKYCPICDVQVHKTKPLLNIRSDKTLQDIVYKLVPGLFKNEMKRRRDFYSEHPVDVSNGSNEDRGEVADDDKRIITDDEIISLSIEFFNHSRLGGAVEDKPSKDQNMIANKRYLQCPAAMTVMHLRKFLRSKMDIPNAYQVEVMYEDEPLKDYYTLMDIAYIYTWRRNGPLPLKYRVRPNCKKMKVSHAQQEGQNSASRSGPESDSASDKAGSPSGAPSTSSSLPSPGTPAQSPLPQLPQLPQLPVNGTPAAAPPPTPSRVTMSQRQIIQVFEQYQKSRMQFVQTVADLAARPQNIEILQNAGVMSLLRPLMLDSVPGIQQTAALALGRLADHSDSLAEAVVREDILPQLVLSLASQNRFYKKAAAFVLRAVAKHSPELAQAVLACGGVDALVLCLEEFDPGVKEAAAWALNYIARHDAQLSQSVVDAGAVPLLVLCLLEPEMALKRIAASTLSDISKHSPELAQTVVDNGAIAHLAQMILSPDAKLKRQVFSALSQISKHSVSLAEMVIEAEVFPAAVACLKDPDEYVRKNVTTLMREVVKHTPELSQVIVNCGGMAAVIDFLGESSGNLRLPGIMMLGYVAAHSENLAMAVILSKGVPQLALCMSEEHEHHIKAAIAWSIGQIGHHSPEHAKAVATSNLLSKLLELYMEASSSEDLQAKSKKALKSILQKCTYLPGLEPLLYDVPSNILKHVVCQFSKVLPHDSKARRLFVTSGGLKKLQEIEAEPGSPLQDHINNINSCFPEEIVRYYSPGYSEVLLERLEKYQPA
;
A
#
# COMPACT_ATOMS: atom_id res chain seq x y z
N MET A 1 19.30 4.47 18.90
CA MET A 1 20.40 3.74 19.58
C MET A 1 19.90 2.32 19.89
N HIS A 2 20.12 1.34 19.03
CA HIS A 2 19.79 -0.05 19.36
C HIS A 2 20.86 -0.60 20.31
N ARG A 3 20.48 -0.87 21.56
CA ARG A 3 21.29 -1.72 22.44
C ARG A 3 21.26 -3.12 21.83
N THR A 4 22.36 -3.56 21.25
CA THR A 4 22.53 -4.96 20.85
C THR A 4 22.66 -5.78 22.12
N THR A 5 21.55 -6.35 22.59
CA THR A 5 21.53 -7.24 23.75
C THR A 5 22.19 -8.55 23.35
N ARG A 6 23.34 -8.90 23.95
CA ARG A 6 23.92 -10.23 23.80
C ARG A 6 23.07 -11.22 24.60
N ILE A 7 22.30 -12.03 23.90
CA ILE A 7 21.44 -13.07 24.49
C ILE A 7 22.30 -14.30 24.79
N LYS A 8 22.16 -14.88 25.98
CA LYS A 8 22.83 -16.14 26.29
C LYS A 8 22.14 -17.29 25.55
N ILE A 9 22.91 -18.23 25.00
CA ILE A 9 22.33 -19.40 24.31
C ILE A 9 21.34 -20.18 25.20
N THR A 10 21.56 -20.17 26.51
CA THR A 10 20.66 -20.78 27.51
C THR A 10 19.25 -20.20 27.50
N GLU A 11 19.07 -18.95 27.10
CA GLU A 11 17.76 -18.31 26.96
C GLU A 11 17.05 -18.75 25.66
N LEU A 12 17.81 -19.19 24.66
CA LEU A 12 17.29 -19.71 23.39
C LEU A 12 17.06 -21.23 23.41
N ASN A 13 17.67 -21.95 24.36
CA ASN A 13 17.55 -23.40 24.52
C ASN A 13 16.10 -23.93 24.46
N PRO A 14 15.07 -23.30 25.07
CA PRO A 14 13.68 -23.77 24.96
C PRO A 14 13.16 -23.87 23.51
N HIS A 15 13.77 -23.15 22.58
CA HIS A 15 13.40 -23.12 21.16
C HIS A 15 14.31 -23.97 20.27
N LEU A 16 15.45 -24.47 20.78
CA LEU A 16 16.47 -25.18 20.00
C LEU A 16 16.66 -26.64 20.45
N MET A 17 16.01 -27.05 21.54
CA MET A 17 16.16 -28.38 22.13
C MET A 17 14.93 -29.26 21.91
N CYS A 18 15.19 -30.54 21.66
CA CYS A 18 14.16 -31.55 21.57
C CYS A 18 13.75 -32.02 22.96
N VAL A 19 12.45 -31.91 23.27
CA VAL A 19 11.88 -32.34 24.55
C VAL A 19 12.00 -33.85 24.83
N LEU A 20 12.19 -34.67 23.79
CA LEU A 20 12.27 -36.12 23.93
C LEU A 20 13.66 -36.61 24.35
N CYS A 21 14.74 -35.98 23.87
CA CYS A 21 16.12 -36.37 24.22
C CYS A 21 16.83 -35.35 25.12
N GLY A 22 16.27 -34.15 25.31
CA GLY A 22 16.89 -33.07 26.08
C GLY A 22 18.11 -32.42 25.40
N GLY A 23 18.47 -32.85 24.19
CA GLY A 23 19.56 -32.28 23.39
C GLY A 23 19.08 -31.29 22.34
N TYR A 24 20.02 -30.59 21.69
CA TYR A 24 19.74 -29.75 20.53
C TYR A 24 19.15 -30.57 19.36
N PHE A 25 18.34 -29.94 18.52
CA PHE A 25 17.76 -30.62 17.37
C PHE A 25 18.84 -31.15 16.40
N ILE A 26 18.74 -32.44 16.09
CA ILE A 26 19.47 -33.12 15.02
C ILE A 26 18.42 -33.72 14.07
N ASP A 27 18.54 -33.38 12.79
CA ASP A 27 17.52 -33.61 11.77
C ASP A 27 16.13 -33.18 12.25
N ALA A 28 15.99 -31.89 12.58
CA ALA A 28 14.75 -31.29 13.04
C ALA A 28 13.58 -31.74 12.17
N THR A 29 12.54 -32.26 12.81
CA THR A 29 11.39 -32.88 12.16
C THR A 29 10.14 -32.37 12.86
N THR A 30 9.28 -31.73 12.07
CA THR A 30 8.10 -31.00 12.55
C THR A 30 6.84 -31.77 12.17
N ILE A 31 5.91 -31.86 13.12
CA ILE A 31 4.58 -32.41 12.90
C ILE A 31 3.74 -31.37 12.14
N ILE A 32 3.14 -31.76 11.01
CA ILE A 32 2.41 -30.81 10.13
C ILE A 32 1.18 -30.21 10.85
N GLU A 33 0.44 -31.03 11.58
CA GLU A 33 -0.84 -30.64 12.20
C GLU A 33 -0.68 -29.61 13.33
N CYS A 34 0.42 -29.65 14.07
CA CYS A 34 0.61 -28.80 15.27
C CYS A 34 1.91 -28.00 15.30
N LEU A 35 2.77 -28.17 14.29
CA LEU A 35 4.05 -27.47 14.12
C LEU A 35 5.06 -27.64 15.27
N HIS A 36 4.88 -28.64 16.14
CA HIS A 36 5.89 -29.00 17.13
C HIS A 36 7.04 -29.79 16.48
N SER A 37 8.27 -29.42 16.83
CA SER A 37 9.50 -29.96 16.26
C SER A 37 10.26 -30.86 17.24
N PHE A 38 10.93 -31.88 16.69
CA PHE A 38 11.66 -32.91 17.42
C PHE A 38 12.88 -33.34 16.60
N CYS A 39 13.84 -34.05 17.19
CA CYS A 39 14.84 -34.77 16.38
C CYS A 39 14.15 -35.89 15.61
N LYS A 40 14.52 -36.11 14.33
CA LYS A 40 13.94 -37.14 13.45
C LYS A 40 13.82 -38.50 14.13
N MET A 41 14.93 -38.99 14.69
CA MET A 41 14.95 -40.31 15.34
C MET A 41 14.06 -40.36 16.60
N CYS A 42 14.00 -39.27 17.37
CA CYS A 42 13.20 -39.21 18.59
C CYS A 42 11.70 -39.29 18.27
N ILE A 43 11.23 -38.50 17.30
CA ILE A 43 9.80 -38.50 16.96
C ILE A 43 9.38 -39.77 16.21
N VAL A 44 10.24 -40.31 15.35
CA VAL A 44 9.96 -41.58 14.66
C VAL A 44 9.79 -42.70 15.68
N ARG A 45 10.72 -42.87 16.64
CA ARG A 45 10.62 -43.87 17.71
C ARG A 45 9.40 -43.66 18.60
N TYR A 46 9.08 -42.42 18.96
CA TYR A 46 7.89 -42.14 19.77
C TYR A 46 6.60 -42.53 19.04
N LEU A 47 6.53 -42.27 17.74
CA LEU A 47 5.35 -42.54 16.91
C LEU A 47 5.14 -44.02 16.58
N GLU A 48 6.11 -44.89 16.89
CA GLU A 48 5.92 -46.35 16.85
C GLU A 48 4.97 -46.82 17.97
N ALA A 49 4.98 -46.15 19.12
CA ALA A 49 4.16 -46.50 20.28
C ALA A 49 2.91 -45.60 20.46
N SER A 50 2.94 -44.36 19.95
CA SER A 50 1.85 -43.39 20.09
C SER A 50 1.48 -42.74 18.76
N LYS A 51 0.21 -42.35 18.59
CA LYS A 51 -0.26 -41.62 17.39
C LYS A 51 -0.49 -40.14 17.65
N TYR A 52 -0.10 -39.65 18.82
CA TYR A 52 -0.37 -38.30 19.30
C TYR A 52 0.92 -37.51 19.45
N CYS A 53 0.84 -36.18 19.40
CA CYS A 53 1.98 -35.30 19.60
C CYS A 53 2.49 -35.38 21.06
N PRO A 54 3.80 -35.53 21.32
CA PRO A 54 4.35 -35.56 22.68
C PRO A 54 4.13 -34.28 23.51
N ILE A 55 3.86 -33.13 22.87
CA ILE A 55 3.76 -31.83 23.54
C ILE A 55 2.31 -31.44 23.77
N CYS A 56 1.46 -31.52 22.74
CA CYS A 56 0.09 -31.02 22.80
C CYS A 56 -0.99 -32.10 22.65
N ASP A 57 -0.60 -33.37 22.56
CA ASP A 57 -1.50 -34.52 22.45
C ASP A 57 -2.48 -34.47 21.26
N VAL A 58 -2.20 -33.63 20.26
CA VAL A 58 -2.94 -33.61 18.99
C VAL A 58 -2.65 -34.90 18.23
N GLN A 59 -3.69 -35.55 17.69
CA GLN A 59 -3.53 -36.75 16.87
C GLN A 59 -2.77 -36.42 15.58
N VAL A 60 -1.59 -37.01 15.39
CA VAL A 60 -0.73 -36.76 14.23
C VAL A 60 -1.34 -37.35 12.96
N HIS A 61 -1.84 -38.59 13.04
CA HIS A 61 -2.56 -39.26 11.96
C HIS A 61 -3.32 -40.50 12.49
N LYS A 62 -4.46 -40.85 11.87
CA LYS A 62 -5.33 -41.98 12.29
C LYS A 62 -4.64 -43.36 12.26
N THR A 63 -3.96 -43.67 11.15
CA THR A 63 -3.32 -45.00 10.93
C THR A 63 -1.81 -44.96 10.72
N LYS A 64 -1.25 -43.92 10.07
CA LYS A 64 0.18 -43.81 9.72
C LYS A 64 0.79 -42.45 10.13
N PRO A 65 1.19 -42.26 11.40
CA PRO A 65 1.74 -40.99 11.91
C PRO A 65 2.94 -40.43 11.13
N LEU A 66 3.77 -41.30 10.55
CA LEU A 66 4.96 -40.91 9.78
C LEU A 66 4.64 -40.12 8.49
N LEU A 67 3.41 -40.18 7.96
CA LEU A 67 3.02 -39.41 6.77
C LEU A 67 2.87 -37.91 7.06
N ASN A 68 2.58 -37.55 8.31
CA ASN A 68 2.27 -36.19 8.76
C ASN A 68 3.41 -35.54 9.56
N ILE A 69 4.63 -36.04 9.39
CA ILE A 69 5.86 -35.38 9.84
C ILE A 69 6.71 -34.99 8.63
N ARG A 70 7.43 -33.87 8.73
CA ARG A 70 8.30 -33.35 7.67
C ARG A 70 9.62 -32.87 8.26
N SER A 71 10.71 -33.05 7.51
CA SER A 71 12.01 -32.48 7.88
C SER A 71 11.92 -30.96 7.86
N ASP A 72 12.35 -30.32 8.93
CA ASP A 72 12.41 -28.87 9.11
C ASP A 72 13.84 -28.39 8.90
N LYS A 73 14.19 -28.22 7.61
CA LYS A 73 15.54 -27.80 7.21
C LYS A 73 15.87 -26.40 7.72
N THR A 74 14.88 -25.52 7.78
CA THR A 74 15.06 -24.15 8.26
C THR A 74 15.40 -24.12 9.74
N LEU A 75 14.63 -24.84 10.57
CA LEU A 75 14.93 -24.94 12.00
C LEU A 75 16.29 -25.61 12.23
N GLN A 76 16.61 -26.65 11.46
CA GLN A 76 17.91 -27.31 11.56
C GLN A 76 19.07 -26.35 11.22
N ASP A 77 18.93 -25.56 10.15
CA ASP A 77 19.92 -24.55 9.76
C ASP A 77 20.09 -23.48 10.84
N ILE A 78 18.99 -23.03 11.46
CA ILE A 78 19.03 -22.07 12.58
C ILE A 78 19.81 -22.66 13.75
N VAL A 79 19.51 -23.90 14.15
CA VAL A 79 20.17 -24.60 15.25
C VAL A 79 21.67 -24.74 14.97
N TYR A 80 22.06 -25.13 13.76
CA TYR A 80 23.46 -25.27 13.38
C TYR A 80 24.22 -23.94 13.27
N LYS A 81 23.56 -22.85 12.89
CA LYS A 81 24.17 -21.51 12.85
C LYS A 81 24.31 -20.89 14.24
N LEU A 82 23.36 -21.14 15.14
CA LEU A 82 23.32 -20.51 16.47
C LEU A 82 24.11 -21.27 17.53
N VAL A 83 24.20 -22.60 17.43
CA VAL A 83 24.89 -23.44 18.44
C VAL A 83 26.32 -23.73 17.97
N PRO A 84 27.35 -23.13 18.63
CA PRO A 84 28.73 -23.27 18.18
C PRO A 84 29.20 -24.72 18.18
N GLY A 85 29.85 -25.14 17.09
CA GLY A 85 30.46 -26.47 16.95
C GLY A 85 29.48 -27.64 16.82
N LEU A 86 28.16 -27.43 16.94
CA LEU A 86 27.18 -28.51 16.90
C LEU A 86 27.20 -29.26 15.56
N PHE A 87 27.21 -28.54 14.44
CA PHE A 87 27.30 -29.13 13.10
C PHE A 87 28.58 -29.96 12.92
N LYS A 88 29.73 -29.38 13.28
CA LYS A 88 31.04 -30.05 13.19
C LYS A 88 31.08 -31.34 14.02
N ASN A 89 30.54 -31.29 15.24
CA ASN A 89 30.47 -32.44 16.14
C ASN A 89 29.49 -33.51 15.66
N GLU A 90 28.38 -33.12 15.04
CA GLU A 90 27.42 -34.05 14.44
C GLU A 90 28.01 -34.74 13.21
N MET A 91 28.58 -33.98 12.28
CA MET A 91 29.24 -34.55 11.09
C MET A 91 30.39 -35.48 11.45
N LYS A 92 31.14 -35.17 12.52
CA LYS A 92 32.17 -36.07 13.06
C LYS A 92 31.54 -37.37 13.58
N ARG A 93 30.49 -37.29 14.41
CA ARG A 93 29.80 -38.48 14.94
C ARG A 93 29.25 -39.38 13.84
N ARG A 94 28.69 -38.81 12.77
CA ARG A 94 28.23 -39.57 11.60
C ARG A 94 29.38 -40.31 10.91
N ARG A 95 30.51 -39.63 10.64
CA ARG A 95 31.69 -40.27 10.04
C ARG A 95 32.26 -41.38 10.91
N ASP A 96 32.42 -41.13 12.21
CA ASP A 96 32.95 -42.10 13.16
C ASP A 96 32.05 -43.37 13.15
N PHE A 97 30.73 -43.19 13.22
CA PHE A 97 29.76 -44.29 13.18
C PHE A 97 29.87 -45.15 11.91
N TYR A 98 29.91 -44.52 10.73
CA TYR A 98 30.01 -45.26 9.45
C TYR A 98 31.42 -45.82 9.20
N SER A 99 32.46 -45.25 9.79
CA SER A 99 33.82 -45.83 9.75
C SER A 99 33.90 -47.14 10.53
N GLU A 100 33.11 -47.27 11.60
CA GLU A 100 33.02 -48.48 12.43
C GLU A 100 32.01 -49.51 11.89
N HIS A 101 31.09 -49.11 11.00
CA HIS A 101 30.01 -49.97 10.47
C HIS A 101 29.93 -49.94 8.93
N PRO A 102 30.87 -50.59 8.22
CA PRO A 102 30.88 -50.64 6.76
C PRO A 102 29.86 -51.65 6.21
N VAL A 103 28.56 -51.30 6.15
CA VAL A 103 27.53 -52.12 5.48
C VAL A 103 26.66 -51.27 4.53
N ASP A 104 26.49 -51.81 3.32
CA ASP A 104 25.67 -51.42 2.16
C ASP A 104 25.17 -49.97 2.08
N VAL A 105 26.00 -49.09 1.49
CA VAL A 105 25.82 -47.63 1.50
C VAL A 105 25.11 -47.10 0.25
N SER A 106 23.99 -47.70 -0.12
CA SER A 106 23.33 -47.44 -1.40
C SER A 106 22.18 -46.40 -1.39
N ASN A 107 21.80 -45.81 -0.25
CA ASN A 107 20.58 -44.98 -0.15
C ASN A 107 20.66 -43.67 0.68
N GLY A 108 21.84 -43.24 1.16
CA GLY A 108 22.01 -42.01 1.96
C GLY A 108 22.70 -40.87 1.20
N SER A 109 22.42 -39.61 1.55
CA SER A 109 23.16 -38.46 1.02
C SER A 109 24.57 -38.38 1.62
N ASN A 110 25.48 -37.65 0.99
CA ASN A 110 26.85 -37.47 1.51
C ASN A 110 26.83 -36.84 2.92
N GLU A 111 25.90 -35.91 3.19
CA GLU A 111 25.68 -35.31 4.52
C GLU A 111 25.21 -36.33 5.57
N ASP A 112 24.43 -37.34 5.19
CA ASP A 112 24.02 -38.42 6.10
C ASP A 112 25.22 -39.24 6.58
N ARG A 113 26.26 -39.36 5.74
CA ARG A 113 27.54 -40.03 6.06
C ARG A 113 28.52 -39.13 6.80
N GLY A 114 28.16 -37.85 7.00
CA GLY A 114 29.05 -36.83 7.52
C GLY A 114 30.14 -36.38 6.53
N GLU A 115 29.99 -36.70 5.25
CA GLU A 115 30.87 -36.29 4.15
C GLU A 115 30.25 -35.07 3.46
N VAL A 116 30.68 -33.84 3.80
CA VAL A 116 30.13 -32.61 3.20
C VAL A 116 31.18 -32.02 2.26
N ALA A 117 30.88 -31.97 0.96
CA ALA A 117 31.73 -31.32 -0.04
C ALA A 117 31.85 -29.81 0.26
N ASP A 118 33.02 -29.21 -0.03
CA ASP A 118 33.28 -27.80 0.30
C ASP A 118 32.30 -26.83 -0.39
N ASP A 119 31.80 -27.17 -1.58
CA ASP A 119 30.86 -26.36 -2.35
C ASP A 119 29.42 -26.38 -1.81
N ASP A 120 29.06 -27.38 -0.99
CA ASP A 120 27.72 -27.58 -0.41
C ASP A 120 27.61 -27.15 1.06
N LYS A 121 28.69 -26.63 1.67
CA LYS A 121 28.71 -26.17 3.07
C LYS A 121 27.87 -24.90 3.27
N ARG A 122 26.59 -25.05 3.58
CA ARG A 122 25.71 -23.92 3.96
C ARG A 122 26.05 -23.32 5.32
N ILE A 123 26.77 -24.05 6.16
CA ILE A 123 27.23 -23.64 7.49
C ILE A 123 28.69 -23.18 7.38
N ILE A 124 29.03 -22.07 8.02
CA ILE A 124 30.38 -21.50 8.11
C ILE A 124 30.86 -21.82 9.52
N THR A 125 32.06 -22.35 9.68
CA THR A 125 32.65 -22.56 11.01
C THR A 125 33.54 -21.38 11.40
N ASP A 126 33.75 -21.18 12.70
CA ASP A 126 34.54 -20.07 13.25
C ASP A 126 36.02 -20.12 12.82
N ASP A 127 36.54 -21.34 12.64
CA ASP A 127 37.88 -21.66 12.14
C ASP A 127 38.00 -21.62 10.60
N GLU A 128 36.91 -21.44 9.87
CA GLU A 128 36.91 -21.43 8.41
C GLU A 128 37.62 -20.19 7.86
N ILE A 129 38.45 -20.37 6.83
CA ILE A 129 39.13 -19.25 6.17
C ILE A 129 38.23 -18.66 5.08
N ILE A 130 37.76 -17.43 5.29
CA ILE A 130 37.00 -16.66 4.32
C ILE A 130 37.96 -15.84 3.47
N SER A 131 37.87 -16.03 2.15
CA SER A 131 38.48 -15.15 1.16
C SER A 131 37.60 -13.91 0.99
N LEU A 132 38.16 -12.72 1.16
CA LEU A 132 37.46 -11.45 1.01
C LEU A 132 38.23 -10.51 0.09
N SER A 133 37.50 -9.62 -0.56
CA SER A 133 38.06 -8.53 -1.35
C SER A 133 37.68 -7.20 -0.73
N ILE A 134 38.61 -6.25 -0.70
CA ILE A 134 38.39 -4.93 -0.10
C ILE A 134 38.85 -3.83 -1.05
N GLU A 135 37.95 -2.90 -1.34
CA GLU A 135 38.17 -1.80 -2.28
C GLU A 135 37.83 -0.43 -1.67
N PHE A 136 38.51 0.62 -2.10
CA PHE A 136 38.21 1.98 -1.65
C PHE A 136 36.94 2.50 -2.34
N PHE A 137 35.98 2.99 -1.55
CA PHE A 137 34.73 3.55 -2.05
C PHE A 137 34.94 4.99 -2.57
N ASN A 138 34.79 5.18 -3.89
CA ASN A 138 34.98 6.48 -4.54
C ASN A 138 33.62 7.13 -4.85
N HIS A 139 33.35 8.31 -4.27
CA HIS A 139 32.05 8.99 -4.33
C HIS A 139 31.70 9.58 -5.72
N SER A 140 32.62 9.53 -6.68
CA SER A 140 32.58 10.29 -7.94
C SER A 140 31.87 9.60 -9.12
N ARG A 141 31.07 8.54 -8.90
CA ARG A 141 30.37 7.80 -9.97
C ARG A 141 28.86 7.66 -9.77
N LEU A 142 28.21 8.72 -9.27
CA LEU A 142 26.74 8.81 -9.17
C LEU A 142 26.19 9.98 -10.01
N GLY A 143 26.75 10.19 -11.21
CA GLY A 143 26.23 11.14 -12.19
C GLY A 143 26.60 10.74 -13.62
N GLY A 144 25.58 10.50 -14.45
CA GLY A 144 25.63 10.58 -15.91
C GLY A 144 26.24 9.38 -16.66
N ALA A 145 25.39 8.69 -17.43
CA ALA A 145 25.83 7.83 -18.51
C ALA A 145 26.44 8.66 -19.65
N VAL A 146 27.63 8.26 -20.13
CA VAL A 146 28.05 8.44 -21.53
C VAL A 146 28.79 7.16 -21.91
N GLU A 147 28.25 6.45 -22.91
CA GLU A 147 28.98 5.42 -23.62
C GLU A 147 30.17 6.07 -24.34
N ASP A 148 31.38 5.60 -24.07
CA ASP A 148 32.46 5.76 -25.04
C ASP A 148 33.37 4.51 -25.05
N LYS A 149 33.86 4.22 -26.26
CA LYS A 149 34.48 2.96 -26.70
C LYS A 149 35.73 2.53 -25.89
N PRO A 150 36.09 1.22 -25.93
CA PRO A 150 37.17 0.68 -25.12
C PRO A 150 38.52 1.07 -25.75
N SER A 151 39.27 1.90 -25.04
CA SER A 151 40.71 2.06 -25.28
C SER A 151 41.47 1.76 -23.99
N LYS A 152 42.52 0.96 -24.16
CA LYS A 152 43.35 0.36 -23.11
C LYS A 152 43.92 1.44 -22.19
N ASP A 153 43.67 1.30 -20.89
CA ASP A 153 44.69 1.63 -19.90
C ASP A 153 44.55 0.74 -18.66
N GLN A 154 45.59 -0.09 -18.47
CA GLN A 154 45.75 -1.17 -17.50
C GLN A 154 45.94 -0.67 -16.05
N ASN A 155 45.43 0.51 -15.68
CA ASN A 155 45.66 1.13 -14.37
C ASN A 155 44.44 1.17 -13.42
N MET A 156 43.30 0.58 -13.79
CA MET A 156 42.10 0.51 -12.92
C MET A 156 41.92 -0.81 -12.15
N ILE A 157 42.89 -1.73 -12.21
CA ILE A 157 42.93 -2.97 -11.41
C ILE A 157 43.62 -2.73 -10.04
N ALA A 158 44.16 -1.54 -9.79
CA ALA A 158 45.14 -1.30 -8.72
C ALA A 158 44.59 -1.05 -7.29
N ASN A 159 43.27 -1.06 -7.04
CA ASN A 159 42.73 -0.70 -5.71
C ASN A 159 41.85 -1.76 -5.03
N LYS A 160 41.75 -2.97 -5.59
CA LYS A 160 41.06 -4.10 -4.97
C LYS A 160 42.10 -5.03 -4.34
N ARG A 161 42.07 -5.16 -3.01
CA ARG A 161 42.97 -6.05 -2.26
C ARG A 161 42.22 -7.31 -1.86
N TYR A 162 42.90 -8.45 -1.87
CA TYR A 162 42.34 -9.72 -1.44
C TYR A 162 42.99 -10.15 -0.13
N LEU A 163 42.19 -10.64 0.81
CA LEU A 163 42.62 -11.08 2.13
C LEU A 163 42.00 -12.46 2.41
N GLN A 164 42.76 -13.30 3.11
CA GLN A 164 42.25 -14.53 3.70
C GLN A 164 42.21 -14.35 5.21
N CYS A 165 41.04 -14.55 5.81
CA CYS A 165 40.80 -14.24 7.21
C CYS A 165 39.93 -15.34 7.84
N PRO A 166 40.20 -15.75 9.09
CA PRO A 166 39.28 -16.61 9.82
C PRO A 166 37.89 -15.98 9.91
N ALA A 167 36.84 -16.80 9.81
CA ALA A 167 35.45 -16.35 9.81
C ALA A 167 35.09 -15.58 11.10
N ALA A 168 35.74 -15.90 12.22
CA ALA A 168 35.61 -15.19 13.49
C ALA A 168 36.23 -13.77 13.51
N MET A 169 36.95 -13.35 12.46
CA MET A 169 37.52 -12.00 12.40
C MET A 169 36.42 -10.94 12.34
N THR A 170 36.56 -9.86 13.12
CA THR A 170 35.56 -8.78 13.16
C THR A 170 35.84 -7.63 12.19
N VAL A 171 34.80 -6.86 11.89
CA VAL A 171 34.91 -5.58 11.18
C VAL A 171 35.85 -4.61 11.89
N MET A 172 35.86 -4.59 13.23
CA MET A 172 36.83 -3.82 14.00
C MET A 172 38.28 -4.20 13.66
N HIS A 173 38.57 -5.50 13.49
CA HIS A 173 39.90 -5.96 13.08
C HIS A 173 40.24 -5.46 11.68
N LEU A 174 39.31 -5.56 10.72
CA LEU A 174 39.50 -5.02 9.37
C LEU A 174 39.73 -3.51 9.37
N ARG A 175 38.98 -2.76 10.17
CA ARG A 175 39.15 -1.31 10.32
C ARG A 175 40.54 -0.95 10.85
N LYS A 176 41.01 -1.65 11.89
CA LYS A 176 42.36 -1.45 12.44
C LYS A 176 43.43 -1.82 11.42
N PHE A 177 43.24 -2.92 10.70
CA PHE A 177 44.13 -3.35 9.61
C PHE A 177 44.23 -2.28 8.52
N LEU A 178 43.10 -1.77 8.02
CA LEU A 178 43.08 -0.72 7.00
C LEU A 178 43.75 0.57 7.48
N ARG A 179 43.47 1.00 8.71
CA ARG A 179 44.10 2.19 9.30
C ARG A 179 45.62 2.07 9.32
N SER A 180 46.14 0.93 9.79
CA SER A 180 47.58 0.68 9.85
C SER A 180 48.21 0.49 8.47
N LYS A 181 47.54 -0.25 7.57
CA LYS A 181 48.10 -0.59 6.25
C LYS A 181 48.09 0.58 5.28
N MET A 182 47.15 1.51 5.44
CA MET A 182 46.99 2.69 4.58
C MET A 182 47.46 3.99 5.25
N ASP A 183 48.13 3.89 6.40
CA ASP A 183 48.68 5.02 7.17
C ASP A 183 47.67 6.16 7.41
N ILE A 184 46.44 5.81 7.79
CA ILE A 184 45.33 6.76 7.94
C ILE A 184 45.43 7.47 9.31
N PRO A 185 45.54 8.81 9.37
CA PRO A 185 45.67 9.53 10.64
C PRO A 185 44.44 9.35 11.55
N ASN A 186 44.63 9.45 12.87
CA ASN A 186 43.54 9.35 13.86
C ASN A 186 42.47 10.46 13.73
N ALA A 187 42.77 11.53 12.99
CA ALA A 187 41.80 12.56 12.62
C ALA A 187 40.71 12.04 11.66
N TYR A 188 40.88 10.84 11.10
CA TYR A 188 39.94 10.22 10.17
C TYR A 188 39.37 8.89 10.70
N GLN A 189 38.08 8.69 10.45
CA GLN A 189 37.35 7.47 10.72
C GLN A 189 37.33 6.59 9.46
N VAL A 190 37.70 5.32 9.62
CA VAL A 190 37.59 4.30 8.58
C VAL A 190 36.26 3.57 8.77
N GLU A 191 35.41 3.59 7.77
CA GLU A 191 34.17 2.82 7.72
C GLU A 191 34.36 1.65 6.75
N VAL A 192 34.07 0.43 7.21
CA VAL A 192 34.02 -0.77 6.35
C VAL A 192 32.56 -1.01 6.00
N MET A 193 32.29 -1.31 4.74
CA MET A 193 30.96 -1.35 4.17
C MET A 193 30.79 -2.64 3.37
N TYR A 194 29.57 -3.15 3.32
CA TYR A 194 29.14 -4.13 2.33
C TYR A 194 28.20 -3.38 1.38
N GLU A 195 28.46 -3.43 0.07
CA GLU A 195 27.81 -2.56 -0.92
C GLU A 195 27.91 -1.08 -0.53
N ASP A 196 26.79 -0.46 -0.11
CA ASP A 196 26.72 0.94 0.31
C ASP A 196 26.35 1.11 1.81
N GLU A 197 26.29 0.01 2.56
CA GLU A 197 25.91 0.01 3.98
C GLU A 197 27.11 -0.11 4.94
N PRO A 198 27.22 0.76 5.96
CA PRO A 198 28.28 0.68 6.96
C PRO A 198 28.08 -0.46 7.95
N LEU A 199 29.06 -1.37 8.02
CA LEU A 199 29.04 -2.54 8.88
C LEU A 199 29.40 -2.17 10.33
N LYS A 200 28.78 -2.89 11.29
CA LYS A 200 29.05 -2.71 12.72
C LYS A 200 30.38 -3.37 13.12
N ASP A 201 31.09 -2.73 14.03
CA ASP A 201 32.42 -3.18 14.50
C ASP A 201 32.46 -4.60 15.05
N TYR A 202 31.38 -5.01 15.70
CA TYR A 202 31.29 -6.31 16.37
C TYR A 202 30.83 -7.44 15.45
N TYR A 203 30.47 -7.16 14.19
CA TYR A 203 30.18 -8.22 13.22
C TYR A 203 31.45 -8.96 12.87
N THR A 204 31.38 -10.28 12.89
CA THR A 204 32.37 -11.19 12.34
C THR A 204 32.19 -11.37 10.83
N LEU A 205 33.19 -11.89 10.12
CA LEU A 205 33.04 -12.25 8.70
C LEU A 205 31.98 -13.33 8.50
N MET A 206 31.84 -14.24 9.46
CA MET A 206 30.76 -15.21 9.54
C MET A 206 29.39 -14.51 9.62
N ASP A 207 29.24 -13.50 10.50
CA ASP A 207 28.00 -12.72 10.60
C ASP A 207 27.69 -12.02 9.27
N ILE A 208 28.68 -11.38 8.64
CA ILE A 208 28.49 -10.71 7.34
C ILE A 208 28.05 -11.72 6.28
N ALA A 209 28.71 -12.87 6.21
CA ALA A 209 28.37 -13.90 5.25
C ALA A 209 26.94 -14.44 5.44
N TYR A 210 26.46 -14.54 6.69
CA TYR A 210 25.08 -14.94 6.97
C TYR A 210 24.05 -13.83 6.73
N ILE A 211 24.34 -12.60 7.16
CA ILE A 211 23.46 -11.43 6.99
C ILE A 211 23.25 -11.16 5.50
N TYR A 212 24.32 -11.18 4.71
CA TYR A 212 24.29 -10.87 3.28
C TYR A 212 24.27 -12.12 2.39
N THR A 213 24.02 -13.30 2.97
CA THR A 213 23.82 -14.58 2.25
C THR A 213 24.94 -14.97 1.28
N TRP A 214 26.20 -14.65 1.59
CA TRP A 214 27.35 -14.98 0.76
C TRP A 214 27.57 -16.50 0.67
N ARG A 215 27.76 -17.03 -0.56
CA ARG A 215 27.79 -18.47 -0.86
C ARG A 215 29.13 -18.98 -1.40
N ARG A 216 30.27 -18.39 -1.02
CA ARG A 216 31.61 -18.83 -1.46
C ARG A 216 31.83 -18.87 -2.98
N ASN A 217 30.95 -18.23 -3.76
CA ASN A 217 31.03 -18.13 -5.23
C ASN A 217 32.11 -17.13 -5.72
N GLY A 218 32.98 -16.68 -4.82
CA GLY A 218 33.99 -15.66 -5.04
C GLY A 218 34.35 -14.99 -3.71
N PRO A 219 35.39 -14.14 -3.65
CA PRO A 219 35.79 -13.47 -2.41
C PRO A 219 34.68 -12.52 -1.91
N LEU A 220 34.41 -12.55 -0.61
CA LEU A 220 33.42 -11.68 0.06
C LEU A 220 33.72 -10.20 -0.25
N PRO A 221 32.85 -9.47 -0.96
CA PRO A 221 33.14 -8.11 -1.41
C PRO A 221 32.86 -7.09 -0.32
N LEU A 222 33.90 -6.40 0.15
CA LEU A 222 33.82 -5.32 1.10
C LEU A 222 34.36 -4.03 0.47
N LYS A 223 33.85 -2.90 0.92
CA LYS A 223 34.37 -1.58 0.57
C LYS A 223 34.81 -0.86 1.84
N TYR A 224 35.65 0.15 1.69
CA TYR A 224 35.95 1.05 2.80
C TYR A 224 35.99 2.52 2.37
N ARG A 225 35.61 3.41 3.27
CA ARG A 225 35.72 4.86 3.10
C ARG A 225 36.41 5.49 4.30
N VAL A 226 37.10 6.59 4.06
CA VAL A 226 37.75 7.40 5.09
C VAL A 226 37.00 8.73 5.22
N ARG A 227 36.57 9.10 6.43
CA ARG A 227 35.83 10.34 6.73
C ARG A 227 36.55 11.18 7.80
N PRO A 228 36.50 12.52 7.74
CA PRO A 228 37.01 13.36 8.82
C PRO A 228 36.20 13.17 10.11
N ASN A 229 36.87 13.13 11.26
CA ASN A 229 36.24 12.96 12.56
C ASN A 229 35.72 14.33 13.07
N CYS A 230 34.47 14.71 12.74
CA CYS A 230 33.89 15.99 13.19
C CYS A 230 33.59 15.98 14.69
N LYS A 231 34.46 16.60 15.51
CA LYS A 231 34.14 16.96 16.90
C LYS A 231 33.06 18.05 16.88
N LYS A 232 31.93 17.79 17.55
CA LYS A 232 30.79 18.72 17.70
C LYS A 232 31.25 20.11 18.19
N MET A 233 30.93 21.16 17.45
CA MET A 233 30.98 22.55 17.93
C MET A 233 29.95 22.74 19.05
N LYS A 234 30.39 23.19 20.22
CA LYS A 234 29.50 23.65 21.30
C LYS A 234 29.03 25.07 20.96
N VAL A 235 27.72 25.25 20.86
CA VAL A 235 27.06 26.56 20.78
C VAL A 235 27.17 27.21 22.16
N SER A 236 27.76 28.40 22.21
CA SER A 236 27.89 29.23 23.41
C SER A 236 26.61 30.03 23.64
N HIS A 237 25.88 29.71 24.72
CA HIS A 237 24.90 30.61 25.31
C HIS A 237 25.64 31.70 26.10
N ALA A 238 25.45 32.95 25.70
CA ALA A 238 25.81 34.10 26.50
C ALA A 238 24.64 34.40 27.46
N GLN A 239 24.90 34.36 28.76
CA GLN A 239 24.12 35.06 29.77
C GLN A 239 25.06 35.65 30.82
N GLN A 240 24.65 36.83 31.24
CA GLN A 240 25.33 37.89 31.97
C GLN A 240 25.80 37.55 33.40
N GLU A 241 26.83 38.30 33.78
CA GLU A 241 27.08 38.93 35.09
C GLU A 241 27.65 38.10 36.24
N GLY A 242 28.72 38.65 36.84
CA GLY A 242 29.27 38.24 38.12
C GLY A 242 30.78 38.45 38.26
N GLN A 243 31.18 39.69 38.54
CA GLN A 243 32.56 40.10 38.88
C GLN A 243 33.12 39.34 40.09
N ASN A 244 34.38 38.87 40.04
CA ASN A 244 35.51 39.49 40.77
C ASN A 244 36.74 38.55 40.90
N SER A 245 37.85 39.06 40.33
CA SER A 245 39.21 39.14 40.86
C SER A 245 39.80 38.03 41.76
N ALA A 246 40.90 37.48 41.22
CA ALA A 246 42.27 37.54 41.76
C ALA A 246 42.87 36.34 42.53
N SER A 247 44.13 36.12 42.12
CA SER A 247 45.27 35.46 42.77
C SER A 247 45.16 33.96 43.04
N ARG A 248 45.89 33.12 42.28
CA ARG A 248 47.32 32.80 42.48
C ARG A 248 47.61 32.24 43.88
N SER A 249 47.71 30.92 43.96
CA SER A 249 48.99 30.22 44.19
C SER A 249 48.68 28.73 44.29
N GLY A 250 49.31 27.93 43.43
CA GLY A 250 49.42 26.49 43.65
C GLY A 250 50.39 26.19 44.80
N PRO A 251 51.09 25.06 44.77
CA PRO A 251 50.94 23.94 43.84
C PRO A 251 50.98 22.60 44.58
N GLU A 252 51.16 21.54 43.78
CA GLU A 252 51.90 20.35 44.18
C GLU A 252 51.20 19.38 45.15
N SER A 253 51.28 18.08 44.94
CA SER A 253 51.75 17.28 43.81
C SER A 253 51.49 15.85 44.21
N ASP A 254 51.44 14.98 43.19
CA ASP A 254 52.07 13.67 43.18
C ASP A 254 51.76 12.64 44.28
N SER A 255 51.59 11.37 44.00
CA SER A 255 51.68 10.59 42.75
C SER A 255 51.49 9.14 43.19
N ALA A 256 51.05 8.32 42.23
CA ALA A 256 51.50 6.94 42.04
C ALA A 256 51.18 5.90 43.15
N SER A 257 50.99 4.61 42.88
CA SER A 257 50.82 3.83 41.66
C SER A 257 50.44 2.41 42.11
N ASP A 258 49.68 1.76 41.24
CA ASP A 258 49.81 0.35 40.83
C ASP A 258 49.78 -0.83 41.83
N LYS A 259 48.71 -1.61 41.63
CA LYS A 259 48.66 -3.06 41.31
C LYS A 259 48.99 -4.15 42.36
N ALA A 260 47.93 -4.93 42.58
CA ALA A 260 47.79 -6.38 42.37
C ALA A 260 48.42 -7.36 43.39
N GLY A 261 47.55 -8.24 43.91
CA GLY A 261 47.93 -9.54 44.47
C GLY A 261 46.94 -10.09 45.51
N SER A 262 46.01 -10.97 45.10
CA SER A 262 45.43 -12.03 45.95
C SER A 262 46.52 -13.10 46.27
N PRO A 263 46.35 -14.18 47.09
CA PRO A 263 45.10 -14.76 47.64
C PRO A 263 45.17 -15.40 49.07
N SER A 264 44.04 -16.02 49.48
CA SER A 264 43.88 -17.23 50.32
C SER A 264 43.68 -17.12 51.85
N GLY A 265 42.62 -17.79 52.35
CA GLY A 265 42.55 -18.36 53.71
C GLY A 265 41.17 -18.39 54.39
N ALA A 266 40.50 -19.54 54.40
CA ALA A 266 39.33 -19.88 55.25
C ALA A 266 39.78 -20.18 56.71
N PRO A 267 38.86 -20.34 57.71
CA PRO A 267 38.14 -21.61 57.89
C PRO A 267 36.69 -21.52 58.44
N SER A 268 36.04 -22.69 58.47
CA SER A 268 34.64 -23.04 58.78
C SER A 268 34.39 -23.47 60.24
N THR A 269 33.11 -23.43 60.71
CA THR A 269 32.24 -24.51 61.28
C THR A 269 31.03 -23.87 62.01
N SER A 270 29.77 -24.05 61.58
CA SER A 270 28.80 -25.14 61.86
C SER A 270 27.60 -24.66 62.71
N SER A 271 26.36 -24.77 62.17
CA SER A 271 25.22 -25.55 62.72
C SER A 271 23.82 -24.94 62.45
N SER A 272 23.02 -25.69 61.68
CA SER A 272 21.59 -26.04 61.85
C SER A 272 20.45 -25.00 61.82
N LEU A 273 19.46 -25.33 60.98
CA LEU A 273 18.12 -24.75 60.69
C LEU A 273 17.20 -24.56 61.94
N PRO A 274 16.18 -23.66 61.88
CA PRO A 274 14.84 -24.00 61.37
C PRO A 274 14.10 -22.89 60.56
N SER A 275 13.05 -23.31 59.86
CA SER A 275 12.13 -22.52 59.00
C SER A 275 11.15 -21.59 59.77
N PRO A 276 10.63 -20.53 59.12
CA PRO A 276 9.29 -19.96 59.41
C PRO A 276 8.39 -20.06 58.15
N GLY A 277 7.07 -20.22 58.18
CA GLY A 277 6.05 -19.64 59.06
C GLY A 277 5.14 -18.74 58.21
N THR A 278 3.95 -19.25 57.84
CA THR A 278 2.91 -18.63 57.00
C THR A 278 2.33 -17.33 57.59
N PRO A 279 1.92 -16.32 56.80
CA PRO A 279 1.13 -15.19 57.32
C PRO A 279 -0.38 -15.35 57.08
N ALA A 280 -1.13 -14.79 58.03
CA ALA A 280 -2.58 -14.84 58.21
C ALA A 280 -3.36 -13.89 57.28
N GLN A 281 -4.63 -14.26 56.99
CA GLN A 281 -5.66 -13.43 56.36
C GLN A 281 -6.60 -12.83 57.43
N SER A 282 -7.09 -11.62 57.15
CA SER A 282 -8.14 -10.90 57.91
C SER A 282 -9.41 -10.74 57.04
N PRO A 283 -10.59 -10.38 57.61
CA PRO A 283 -11.85 -11.10 57.34
C PRO A 283 -12.88 -10.39 56.44
N LEU A 284 -13.86 -11.17 55.95
CA LEU A 284 -15.09 -10.76 55.27
C LEU A 284 -16.30 -10.72 56.24
N PRO A 285 -17.36 -9.93 55.97
CA PRO A 285 -18.44 -9.64 56.91
C PRO A 285 -19.64 -10.62 56.86
N GLN A 286 -20.37 -10.69 57.98
CA GLN A 286 -21.52 -11.55 58.29
C GLN A 286 -22.84 -11.08 57.66
N LEU A 287 -23.74 -12.03 57.35
CA LEU A 287 -25.17 -11.84 57.08
C LEU A 287 -26.03 -12.41 58.24
N PRO A 288 -27.24 -11.86 58.50
CA PRO A 288 -27.95 -12.01 59.77
C PRO A 288 -28.91 -13.20 59.84
N GLN A 289 -29.12 -13.69 61.07
CA GLN A 289 -30.03 -14.76 61.47
C GLN A 289 -31.49 -14.31 61.58
N LEU A 290 -32.44 -15.22 61.31
CA LEU A 290 -33.84 -15.16 61.72
C LEU A 290 -34.22 -16.43 62.53
N PRO A 291 -35.24 -16.37 63.41
CA PRO A 291 -35.31 -17.15 64.64
C PRO A 291 -36.19 -18.41 64.55
N GLN A 292 -35.91 -19.36 65.46
CA GLN A 292 -36.60 -20.63 65.62
C GLN A 292 -37.90 -20.52 66.44
N LEU A 293 -38.88 -21.35 66.13
CA LEU A 293 -40.02 -21.72 66.99
C LEU A 293 -40.06 -23.25 67.21
N PRO A 294 -40.51 -23.76 68.37
CA PRO A 294 -40.32 -25.16 68.77
C PRO A 294 -41.62 -25.99 68.72
N VAL A 295 -41.56 -27.28 68.38
CA VAL A 295 -42.61 -28.27 68.76
C VAL A 295 -42.02 -29.67 68.97
N ASN A 296 -42.44 -30.30 70.06
CA ASN A 296 -42.11 -31.65 70.59
C ASN A 296 -42.62 -32.85 69.76
N GLY A 297 -41.92 -33.99 69.86
CA GLY A 297 -42.53 -35.26 70.31
C GLY A 297 -42.72 -36.46 69.34
N THR A 298 -41.68 -37.30 69.16
CA THR A 298 -41.65 -38.80 69.04
C THR A 298 -42.43 -39.56 67.93
N PRO A 299 -42.09 -40.83 67.58
CA PRO A 299 -40.84 -41.30 66.97
C PRO A 299 -41.06 -42.22 65.72
N ALA A 300 -39.94 -42.64 65.11
CA ALA A 300 -39.78 -43.82 64.23
C ALA A 300 -40.08 -43.69 62.72
N ALA A 301 -39.03 -43.30 61.97
CA ALA A 301 -38.65 -43.93 60.71
C ALA A 301 -37.17 -43.62 60.43
N ALA A 302 -36.39 -44.62 60.02
CA ALA A 302 -34.94 -44.54 59.83
C ALA A 302 -34.54 -43.44 58.81
N PRO A 303 -33.47 -42.67 59.06
CA PRO A 303 -32.97 -41.72 58.06
C PRO A 303 -32.01 -42.40 57.06
N PRO A 304 -31.97 -41.95 55.80
CA PRO A 304 -31.04 -42.42 54.77
C PRO A 304 -29.60 -41.96 55.07
N PRO A 305 -28.56 -42.55 54.44
CA PRO A 305 -27.19 -42.24 54.77
C PRO A 305 -26.86 -40.78 54.43
N THR A 306 -26.11 -40.15 55.34
CA THR A 306 -25.43 -38.85 55.15
C THR A 306 -24.73 -38.75 53.80
N PRO A 307 -24.74 -37.59 53.11
CA PRO A 307 -23.96 -37.41 51.90
C PRO A 307 -22.48 -37.56 52.25
N SER A 308 -21.86 -38.60 51.71
CA SER A 308 -20.43 -38.78 51.71
C SER A 308 -19.78 -37.52 51.17
N ARG A 309 -18.84 -36.96 51.93
CA ARG A 309 -18.01 -35.84 51.51
C ARG A 309 -17.22 -36.31 50.29
N VAL A 310 -17.72 -35.99 49.09
CA VAL A 310 -17.06 -36.37 47.83
C VAL A 310 -15.74 -35.61 47.78
N THR A 311 -14.65 -36.26 48.17
CA THR A 311 -13.31 -35.78 47.88
C THR A 311 -13.11 -35.90 46.37
N MET A 312 -13.33 -34.83 45.64
CA MET A 312 -13.01 -34.79 44.21
C MET A 312 -11.53 -35.11 44.02
N SER A 313 -11.24 -36.07 43.15
CA SER A 313 -9.87 -36.39 42.77
C SER A 313 -9.21 -35.19 42.09
N GLN A 314 -7.89 -35.06 42.20
CA GLN A 314 -7.12 -34.01 41.52
C GLN A 314 -7.42 -33.94 40.01
N ARG A 315 -7.67 -35.10 39.37
CA ARG A 315 -8.07 -35.20 37.97
C ARG A 315 -9.45 -34.59 37.70
N GLN A 316 -10.43 -34.81 38.58
CA GLN A 316 -11.77 -34.22 38.44
C GLN A 316 -11.74 -32.70 38.63
N ILE A 317 -10.89 -32.17 39.51
CA ILE A 317 -10.72 -30.73 39.69
C ILE A 317 -10.14 -30.09 38.42
N ILE A 318 -9.07 -30.65 37.85
CA ILE A 318 -8.46 -30.15 36.60
C ILE A 318 -9.46 -30.19 35.43
N GLN A 319 -10.26 -31.26 35.34
CA GLN A 319 -11.29 -31.38 34.29
C GLN A 319 -12.32 -30.24 34.31
N VAL A 320 -12.65 -29.67 35.47
CA VAL A 320 -13.56 -28.51 35.55
C VAL A 320 -12.95 -27.28 34.85
N PHE A 321 -11.67 -27.00 35.09
CA PHE A 321 -10.97 -25.88 34.44
C PHE A 321 -10.77 -26.10 32.94
N GLU A 322 -10.42 -27.33 32.53
CA GLU A 322 -10.33 -27.69 31.11
C GLU A 322 -11.66 -27.54 30.39
N GLN A 323 -12.76 -27.96 31.02
CA GLN A 323 -14.11 -27.80 30.46
C GLN A 323 -14.47 -26.32 30.32
N TYR A 324 -14.19 -25.50 31.33
CA TYR A 324 -14.43 -24.05 31.25
C TYR A 324 -13.61 -23.39 30.14
N GLN A 325 -12.33 -23.74 30.00
CA GLN A 325 -11.49 -23.26 28.90
C GLN A 325 -12.03 -23.69 27.53
N LYS A 326 -12.45 -24.95 27.37
CA LYS A 326 -13.06 -25.45 26.13
C LYS A 326 -14.36 -24.71 25.79
N SER A 327 -15.22 -24.48 26.78
CA SER A 327 -16.46 -23.74 26.59
C SER A 327 -16.21 -22.28 26.17
N ARG A 328 -15.25 -21.58 26.79
CA ARG A 328 -14.86 -20.23 26.36
C ARG A 328 -14.32 -20.21 24.93
N MET A 329 -13.46 -21.14 24.58
CA MET A 329 -12.93 -21.27 23.21
C MET A 329 -14.05 -21.51 22.19
N GLN A 330 -14.92 -22.47 22.47
CA GLN A 330 -16.05 -22.80 21.61
C GLN A 330 -16.99 -21.60 21.44
N PHE A 331 -17.23 -20.84 22.52
CA PHE A 331 -18.03 -19.63 22.47
C PHE A 331 -17.42 -18.59 21.52
N VAL A 332 -16.16 -18.18 21.73
CA VAL A 332 -15.54 -17.14 20.88
C VAL A 332 -15.45 -17.56 19.43
N GLN A 333 -15.19 -18.84 19.16
CA GLN A 333 -15.15 -19.37 17.80
C GLN A 333 -16.52 -19.33 17.13
N THR A 334 -17.56 -19.79 17.83
CA THR A 334 -18.94 -19.76 17.33
C THR A 334 -19.40 -18.32 17.06
N VAL A 335 -19.12 -17.40 17.98
CA VAL A 335 -19.45 -15.98 17.81
C VAL A 335 -18.68 -15.39 16.63
N ALA A 336 -17.39 -15.67 16.49
CA ALA A 336 -16.61 -15.20 15.34
C ALA A 336 -17.20 -15.70 14.01
N ASP A 337 -17.59 -16.97 13.93
CA ASP A 337 -18.15 -17.56 12.72
C ASP A 337 -19.54 -17.01 12.39
N LEU A 338 -20.38 -16.78 13.40
CA LEU A 338 -21.68 -16.12 13.23
C LEU A 338 -21.51 -14.66 12.79
N ALA A 339 -20.55 -13.93 13.37
CA ALA A 339 -20.24 -12.54 13.04
C ALA A 339 -19.63 -12.38 11.63
N ALA A 340 -19.18 -13.46 10.98
CA ALA A 340 -18.72 -13.40 9.60
C ALA A 340 -19.84 -13.12 8.57
N ARG A 341 -21.11 -13.20 9.00
CA ARG A 341 -22.28 -12.93 8.15
C ARG A 341 -22.99 -11.65 8.62
N PRO A 342 -23.14 -10.62 7.76
CA PRO A 342 -23.79 -9.36 8.12
C PRO A 342 -25.21 -9.52 8.69
N GLN A 343 -25.96 -10.52 8.23
CA GLN A 343 -27.33 -10.80 8.66
C GLN A 343 -27.46 -11.18 10.13
N ASN A 344 -26.38 -11.69 10.74
CA ASN A 344 -26.40 -12.14 12.13
C ASN A 344 -26.05 -11.02 13.12
N ILE A 345 -25.56 -9.87 12.64
CA ILE A 345 -24.93 -8.84 13.48
C ILE A 345 -25.94 -8.23 14.44
N GLU A 346 -27.14 -7.90 13.97
CA GLU A 346 -28.21 -7.35 14.79
C GLU A 346 -28.66 -8.34 15.88
N ILE A 347 -28.75 -9.64 15.54
CA ILE A 347 -29.12 -10.70 16.48
C ILE A 347 -28.05 -10.84 17.58
N LEU A 348 -26.77 -10.85 17.19
CA LEU A 348 -25.65 -10.93 18.12
C LEU A 348 -25.58 -9.69 19.03
N GLN A 349 -25.83 -8.50 18.48
CA GLN A 349 -25.90 -7.25 19.22
C GLN A 349 -27.02 -7.28 20.25
N ASN A 350 -28.23 -7.69 19.85
CA ASN A 350 -29.38 -7.84 20.74
C ASN A 350 -29.17 -8.91 21.82
N ALA A 351 -28.34 -9.93 21.55
CA ALA A 351 -27.93 -10.93 22.53
C ALA A 351 -26.84 -10.43 23.52
N GLY A 352 -26.40 -9.18 23.43
CA GLY A 352 -25.44 -8.59 24.36
C GLY A 352 -24.00 -9.07 24.16
N VAL A 353 -23.64 -9.50 22.95
CA VAL A 353 -22.35 -10.15 22.63
C VAL A 353 -21.12 -9.34 23.06
N MET A 354 -21.18 -8.00 23.00
CA MET A 354 -20.06 -7.11 23.37
C MET A 354 -19.63 -7.30 24.82
N SER A 355 -20.60 -7.31 25.74
CA SER A 355 -20.36 -7.51 27.18
C SER A 355 -19.75 -8.87 27.50
N LEU A 356 -20.02 -9.89 26.66
CA LEU A 356 -19.50 -11.24 26.82
C LEU A 356 -18.10 -11.41 26.22
N LEU A 357 -17.79 -10.68 25.14
CA LEU A 357 -16.48 -10.72 24.50
C LEU A 357 -15.44 -9.89 25.25
N ARG A 358 -15.83 -8.77 25.86
CA ARG A 358 -14.89 -7.86 26.54
C ARG A 358 -14.00 -8.56 27.59
N PRO A 359 -14.52 -9.39 28.53
CA PRO A 359 -13.66 -10.11 29.47
C PRO A 359 -12.70 -11.10 28.79
N LEU A 360 -13.11 -11.68 27.66
CA LEU A 360 -12.33 -12.68 26.91
C LEU A 360 -11.18 -12.03 26.12
N MET A 361 -11.16 -10.71 25.99
CA MET A 361 -10.03 -9.96 25.43
C MET A 361 -8.81 -9.94 26.36
N LEU A 362 -9.02 -10.20 27.65
CA LEU A 362 -7.97 -10.31 28.67
C LEU A 362 -7.79 -11.75 29.15
N ASP A 363 -8.25 -12.73 28.36
CA ASP A 363 -8.14 -14.14 28.70
C ASP A 363 -6.67 -14.58 28.78
N SER A 364 -6.35 -15.40 29.78
CA SER A 364 -5.01 -15.97 29.97
C SER A 364 -4.60 -16.91 28.82
N VAL A 365 -5.56 -17.43 28.04
CA VAL A 365 -5.31 -18.33 26.92
C VAL A 365 -5.21 -17.53 25.62
N PRO A 366 -4.04 -17.45 24.97
CA PRO A 366 -3.84 -16.63 23.77
C PRO A 366 -4.80 -16.97 22.62
N GLY A 367 -5.15 -18.25 22.47
CA GLY A 367 -6.10 -18.71 21.46
C GLY A 367 -7.52 -18.18 21.68
N ILE A 368 -7.96 -18.02 22.93
CA ILE A 368 -9.27 -17.42 23.25
C ILE A 368 -9.20 -15.92 23.00
N GLN A 369 -8.13 -15.29 23.49
CA GLN A 369 -7.88 -13.87 23.36
C GLN A 369 -7.89 -13.39 21.90
N GLN A 370 -7.13 -14.07 21.02
CA GLN A 370 -7.06 -13.72 19.59
C GLN A 370 -8.40 -13.96 18.87
N THR A 371 -9.15 -14.99 19.26
CA THR A 371 -10.43 -15.33 18.62
C THR A 371 -11.53 -14.39 19.08
N ALA A 372 -11.49 -13.94 20.34
CA ALA A 372 -12.34 -12.86 20.85
C ALA A 372 -12.07 -11.55 20.08
N ALA A 373 -10.80 -11.19 19.86
CA ALA A 373 -10.42 -10.02 19.07
C ALA A 373 -10.92 -10.13 17.62
N LEU A 374 -10.78 -11.31 17.00
CA LEU A 374 -11.31 -11.57 15.66
C LEU A 374 -12.84 -11.43 15.60
N ALA A 375 -13.56 -11.95 16.59
CA ALA A 375 -15.00 -11.82 16.70
C ALA A 375 -15.44 -10.35 16.80
N LEU A 376 -14.79 -9.58 17.68
CA LEU A 376 -15.02 -8.14 17.80
C LEU A 376 -14.73 -7.39 16.49
N GLY A 377 -13.63 -7.73 15.81
CA GLY A 377 -13.29 -7.12 14.53
C GLY A 377 -14.35 -7.37 13.45
N ARG A 378 -14.91 -8.59 13.38
CA ARG A 378 -16.01 -8.93 12.45
C ARG A 378 -17.30 -8.18 12.79
N LEU A 379 -17.64 -8.08 14.07
CA LEU A 379 -18.79 -7.33 14.55
C LEU A 379 -18.68 -5.84 14.19
N ALA A 380 -17.53 -5.24 14.50
CA ALA A 380 -17.25 -3.84 14.19
C ALA A 380 -17.20 -3.59 12.67
N ASP A 381 -16.65 -4.49 11.85
CA ASP A 381 -16.51 -4.27 10.39
C ASP A 381 -17.86 -4.12 9.66
N HIS A 382 -18.92 -4.70 10.23
CA HIS A 382 -20.27 -4.71 9.66
C HIS A 382 -21.24 -3.73 10.30
N SER A 383 -20.92 -3.11 11.45
CA SER A 383 -21.83 -2.20 12.15
C SER A 383 -21.08 -1.03 12.77
N ASP A 384 -21.42 0.18 12.34
CA ASP A 384 -20.90 1.44 12.88
C ASP A 384 -21.23 1.58 14.39
N SER A 385 -22.46 1.23 14.78
CA SER A 385 -22.87 1.23 16.20
C SER A 385 -22.03 0.30 17.09
N LEU A 386 -21.56 -0.83 16.55
CA LEU A 386 -20.67 -1.75 17.27
C LEU A 386 -19.23 -1.23 17.27
N ALA A 387 -18.78 -0.57 16.21
CA ALA A 387 -17.49 0.13 16.20
C ALA A 387 -17.46 1.26 17.25
N GLU A 388 -18.51 2.06 17.36
CA GLU A 388 -18.66 3.04 18.44
C GLU A 388 -18.66 2.38 19.83
N ALA A 389 -19.32 1.23 19.98
CA ALA A 389 -19.33 0.50 21.25
C ALA A 389 -17.93 0.02 21.64
N VAL A 390 -17.11 -0.43 20.68
CA VAL A 390 -15.69 -0.78 20.92
C VAL A 390 -14.91 0.40 21.48
N VAL A 391 -15.14 1.62 20.98
CA VAL A 391 -14.51 2.84 21.50
C VAL A 391 -15.05 3.19 22.89
N ARG A 392 -16.37 3.20 23.06
CA ARG A 392 -17.06 3.57 24.31
C ARG A 392 -16.72 2.65 25.47
N GLU A 393 -16.47 1.38 25.20
CA GLU A 393 -16.08 0.38 26.21
C GLU A 393 -14.57 0.33 26.50
N ASP A 394 -13.79 1.27 25.97
CA ASP A 394 -12.35 1.40 26.20
C ASP A 394 -11.54 0.14 25.81
N ILE A 395 -11.97 -0.52 24.73
CA ILE A 395 -11.33 -1.74 24.22
C ILE A 395 -10.06 -1.39 23.43
N LEU A 396 -10.03 -0.25 22.75
CA LEU A 396 -8.90 0.14 21.89
C LEU A 396 -7.57 0.31 22.64
N PRO A 397 -7.48 1.03 23.77
CA PRO A 397 -6.21 1.16 24.47
C PRO A 397 -5.66 -0.17 24.97
N GLN A 398 -6.54 -1.09 25.40
CA GLN A 398 -6.15 -2.43 25.84
C GLN A 398 -5.55 -3.26 24.70
N LEU A 399 -6.13 -3.16 23.50
CA LEU A 399 -5.61 -3.79 22.28
C LEU A 399 -4.24 -3.25 21.90
N VAL A 400 -4.09 -1.92 21.90
CA VAL A 400 -2.85 -1.23 21.51
C VAL A 400 -1.70 -1.58 22.46
N LEU A 401 -1.92 -1.54 23.77
CA LEU A 401 -0.91 -1.92 24.77
C LEU A 401 -0.42 -3.36 24.59
N SER A 402 -1.33 -4.26 24.21
CA SER A 402 -1.02 -5.67 24.01
C SER A 402 -0.36 -5.96 22.66
N LEU A 403 -0.39 -5.01 21.72
CA LEU A 403 0.00 -5.25 20.33
C LEU A 403 1.52 -5.47 20.17
N ALA A 404 2.35 -4.81 20.98
CA ALA A 404 3.81 -4.93 20.90
C ALA A 404 4.37 -6.26 21.44
N SER A 405 3.76 -6.82 22.48
CA SER A 405 4.32 -7.95 23.24
C SER A 405 3.69 -9.32 22.93
N GLN A 406 2.75 -9.38 21.99
CA GLN A 406 1.95 -10.57 21.72
C GLN A 406 2.37 -11.31 20.43
N ASN A 407 1.82 -12.51 20.24
CA ASN A 407 2.11 -13.35 19.09
C ASN A 407 1.55 -12.78 17.77
N ARG A 408 2.04 -13.30 16.62
CA ARG A 408 1.62 -12.85 15.28
C ARG A 408 0.11 -12.96 15.01
N PHE A 409 -0.58 -13.93 15.63
CA PHE A 409 -2.01 -14.16 15.40
C PHE A 409 -2.84 -13.10 16.12
N TYR A 410 -2.45 -12.74 17.35
CA TYR A 410 -3.05 -11.65 18.09
C TYR A 410 -2.77 -10.30 17.40
N LYS A 411 -1.54 -10.04 16.94
CA LYS A 411 -1.21 -8.82 16.17
C LYS A 411 -2.12 -8.65 14.95
N LYS A 412 -2.36 -9.72 14.19
CA LYS A 412 -3.32 -9.72 13.06
C LYS A 412 -4.75 -9.42 13.51
N ALA A 413 -5.22 -10.07 14.57
CA ALA A 413 -6.57 -9.88 15.07
C ALA A 413 -6.79 -8.46 15.63
N ALA A 414 -5.82 -7.93 16.40
CA ALA A 414 -5.85 -6.58 16.95
C ALA A 414 -5.81 -5.53 15.82
N ALA A 415 -4.90 -5.67 14.86
CA ALA A 415 -4.87 -4.80 13.67
C ALA A 415 -6.19 -4.84 12.89
N PHE A 416 -6.84 -6.00 12.82
CA PHE A 416 -8.16 -6.11 12.20
C PHE A 416 -9.25 -5.35 12.98
N VAL A 417 -9.24 -5.36 14.31
CA VAL A 417 -10.17 -4.53 15.10
C VAL A 417 -9.94 -3.04 14.84
N LEU A 418 -8.68 -2.59 14.89
CA LEU A 418 -8.33 -1.19 14.61
C LEU A 418 -8.78 -0.77 13.20
N ARG A 419 -8.57 -1.64 12.21
CA ARG A 419 -9.06 -1.47 10.84
C ARG A 419 -10.58 -1.35 10.78
N ALA A 420 -11.29 -2.25 11.45
CA ALA A 420 -12.74 -2.33 11.43
C ALA A 420 -13.39 -1.08 12.04
N VAL A 421 -12.79 -0.54 13.11
CA VAL A 421 -13.23 0.71 13.73
C VAL A 421 -12.93 1.92 12.85
N ALA A 422 -11.70 2.04 12.35
CA ALA A 422 -11.29 3.16 11.51
C ALA A 422 -12.02 3.23 10.17
N LYS A 423 -12.68 2.16 9.72
CA LYS A 423 -13.34 2.08 8.41
C LYS A 423 -14.54 3.02 8.24
N HIS A 424 -15.32 3.26 9.30
CA HIS A 424 -16.67 3.82 9.16
C HIS A 424 -16.70 5.34 9.12
N SER A 425 -15.93 6.01 9.99
CA SER A 425 -15.98 7.47 10.12
C SER A 425 -14.62 8.07 10.50
N PRO A 426 -14.38 9.35 10.17
CA PRO A 426 -13.18 10.06 10.62
C PRO A 426 -13.10 10.15 12.15
N GLU A 427 -14.23 10.25 12.87
CA GLU A 427 -14.25 10.30 14.33
C GLU A 427 -13.74 9.00 14.96
N LEU A 428 -14.12 7.84 14.39
CA LEU A 428 -13.64 6.53 14.83
C LEU A 428 -12.18 6.30 14.46
N ALA A 429 -11.74 6.76 13.28
CA ALA A 429 -10.32 6.76 12.93
C ALA A 429 -9.49 7.65 13.87
N GLN A 430 -10.02 8.80 14.26
CA GLN A 430 -9.41 9.69 15.25
C GLN A 430 -9.33 9.05 16.64
N ALA A 431 -10.32 8.24 17.03
CA ALA A 431 -10.26 7.46 18.27
C ALA A 431 -9.14 6.40 18.25
N VAL A 432 -8.92 5.75 17.10
CA VAL A 432 -7.79 4.82 16.90
C VAL A 432 -6.44 5.55 16.98
N LEU A 433 -6.36 6.79 16.49
CA LEU A 433 -5.18 7.63 16.64
C LEU A 433 -4.95 8.02 18.11
N ALA A 434 -6.00 8.48 18.79
CA ALA A 434 -5.93 8.95 20.18
C ALA A 434 -5.44 7.90 21.18
N CYS A 435 -5.65 6.60 20.89
CA CYS A 435 -5.15 5.51 21.73
C CYS A 435 -3.73 5.03 21.37
N GLY A 436 -3.03 5.70 20.44
CA GLY A 436 -1.70 5.28 19.97
C GLY A 436 -1.73 4.12 18.97
N GLY A 437 -2.89 3.87 18.34
CA GLY A 437 -3.06 2.77 17.40
C GLY A 437 -2.19 2.90 16.14
N VAL A 438 -1.97 4.13 15.65
CA VAL A 438 -1.14 4.37 14.45
C VAL A 438 0.31 3.96 14.69
N ASP A 439 0.93 4.41 15.79
CA ASP A 439 2.30 4.04 16.13
C ASP A 439 2.46 2.51 16.28
N ALA A 440 1.48 1.87 16.92
CA ALA A 440 1.46 0.43 17.10
C ALA A 440 1.33 -0.33 15.76
N LEU A 441 0.55 0.20 14.81
CA LEU A 441 0.43 -0.35 13.46
C LEU A 441 1.72 -0.16 12.65
N VAL A 442 2.41 0.98 12.80
CA VAL A 442 3.71 1.21 12.15
C VAL A 442 4.75 0.20 12.66
N LEU A 443 4.80 -0.06 13.97
CA LEU A 443 5.66 -1.11 14.52
C LEU A 443 5.34 -2.50 13.94
N CYS A 444 4.07 -2.79 13.65
CA CYS A 444 3.69 -4.03 12.96
C CYS A 444 4.18 -4.12 11.51
N LEU A 445 4.47 -3.01 10.83
CA LEU A 445 5.08 -3.03 9.49
C LEU A 445 6.55 -3.46 9.53
N GLU A 446 7.22 -3.33 10.69
CA GLU A 446 8.61 -3.78 10.89
C GLU A 446 8.72 -5.30 11.15
N GLU A 447 7.60 -5.98 11.43
CA GLU A 447 7.58 -7.42 11.74
C GLU A 447 7.91 -8.29 10.52
N PHE A 448 8.55 -9.44 10.72
CA PHE A 448 8.92 -10.34 9.62
C PHE A 448 7.73 -11.06 8.95
N ASP A 449 6.60 -11.24 9.65
CA ASP A 449 5.45 -11.98 9.10
C ASP A 449 4.66 -11.10 8.11
N PRO A 450 4.59 -11.46 6.81
CA PRO A 450 3.93 -10.63 5.81
C PRO A 450 2.44 -10.41 6.08
N GLY A 451 1.78 -11.35 6.76
CA GLY A 451 0.37 -11.20 7.12
C GLY A 451 0.15 -10.19 8.25
N VAL A 452 1.14 -9.97 9.12
CA VAL A 452 1.08 -8.89 10.13
C VAL A 452 1.26 -7.55 9.43
N LYS A 453 2.25 -7.43 8.53
CA LYS A 453 2.44 -6.25 7.69
C LYS A 453 1.18 -5.92 6.88
N GLU A 454 0.56 -6.92 6.25
CA GLU A 454 -0.66 -6.76 5.46
C GLU A 454 -1.82 -6.23 6.31
N ALA A 455 -2.05 -6.83 7.48
CA ALA A 455 -3.10 -6.38 8.38
C ALA A 455 -2.87 -4.93 8.86
N ALA A 456 -1.62 -4.59 9.16
CA ALA A 456 -1.24 -3.25 9.60
C ALA A 456 -1.39 -2.20 8.49
N ALA A 457 -0.84 -2.47 7.29
CA ALA A 457 -1.00 -1.61 6.13
C ALA A 457 -2.48 -1.37 5.80
N TRP A 458 -3.32 -2.40 5.94
CA TRP A 458 -4.74 -2.28 5.71
C TRP A 458 -5.45 -1.40 6.74
N ALA A 459 -5.07 -1.48 8.02
CA ALA A 459 -5.58 -0.57 9.03
C ALA A 459 -5.17 0.88 8.75
N LEU A 460 -3.89 1.11 8.44
CA LEU A 460 -3.37 2.43 8.08
C LEU A 460 -4.05 3.02 6.85
N ASN A 461 -4.38 2.20 5.85
CA ASN A 461 -5.17 2.61 4.69
C ASN A 461 -6.54 3.18 5.09
N TYR A 462 -7.29 2.48 5.96
CA TYR A 462 -8.60 2.96 6.40
C TYR A 462 -8.53 4.21 7.28
N ILE A 463 -7.41 4.45 7.95
CA ILE A 463 -7.17 5.70 8.67
C ILE A 463 -6.86 6.83 7.68
N ALA A 464 -5.88 6.60 6.80
CA ALA A 464 -5.39 7.61 5.86
C ALA A 464 -6.45 8.04 4.83
N ARG A 465 -7.44 7.21 4.51
CA ARG A 465 -8.41 7.53 3.44
C ARG A 465 -9.42 8.63 3.78
N HIS A 466 -9.63 8.99 5.04
CA HIS A 466 -10.72 9.89 5.41
C HIS A 466 -10.42 11.34 5.09
N ASP A 467 -9.35 11.90 5.67
CA ASP A 467 -8.98 13.29 5.51
C ASP A 467 -7.46 13.52 5.55
N ALA A 468 -7.06 14.76 5.25
CA ALA A 468 -5.67 15.17 5.20
C ALA A 468 -4.97 15.11 6.58
N GLN A 469 -5.67 15.36 7.69
CA GLN A 469 -5.10 15.39 9.02
C GLN A 469 -4.78 13.97 9.52
N LEU A 470 -5.69 13.02 9.32
CA LEU A 470 -5.48 11.61 9.61
C LEU A 470 -4.37 11.03 8.72
N SER A 471 -4.36 11.39 7.44
CA SER A 471 -3.28 11.01 6.52
C SER A 471 -1.93 11.57 6.96
N GLN A 472 -1.86 12.85 7.35
CA GLN A 472 -0.63 13.45 7.88
C GLN A 472 -0.15 12.73 9.13
N SER A 473 -1.05 12.34 10.02
CA SER A 473 -0.69 11.60 11.24
C SER A 473 -0.08 10.22 10.93
N VAL A 474 -0.56 9.53 9.89
CA VAL A 474 0.03 8.28 9.39
C VAL A 474 1.43 8.52 8.81
N VAL A 475 1.64 9.64 8.12
CA VAL A 475 2.95 10.04 7.59
C VAL A 475 3.92 10.39 8.73
N ASP A 476 3.48 11.19 9.71
CA ASP A 476 4.28 11.63 10.85
C ASP A 476 4.73 10.47 11.74
N ALA A 477 3.91 9.41 11.82
CA ALA A 477 4.26 8.17 12.50
C ALA A 477 5.34 7.34 11.76
N GLY A 478 5.75 7.74 10.56
CA GLY A 478 6.82 7.07 9.79
C GLY A 478 6.35 5.87 8.96
N ALA A 479 5.05 5.79 8.61
CA ALA A 479 4.51 4.67 7.85
C ALA A 479 5.02 4.59 6.40
N VAL A 480 5.27 5.73 5.74
CA VAL A 480 5.57 5.80 4.29
C VAL A 480 6.81 5.00 3.88
N PRO A 481 8.00 5.15 4.51
CA PRO A 481 9.16 4.33 4.17
C PRO A 481 8.88 2.82 4.28
N LEU A 482 8.18 2.39 5.33
CA LEU A 482 7.85 0.98 5.56
C LEU A 482 6.85 0.45 4.54
N LEU A 483 5.87 1.26 4.14
CA LEU A 483 4.93 0.92 3.07
C LEU A 483 5.64 0.79 1.71
N VAL A 484 6.64 1.63 1.43
CA VAL A 484 7.48 1.49 0.22
C VAL A 484 8.27 0.18 0.28
N LEU A 485 8.86 -0.18 1.43
CA LEU A 485 9.52 -1.48 1.60
C LEU A 485 8.54 -2.66 1.41
N CYS A 486 7.28 -2.52 1.84
CA CYS A 486 6.25 -3.54 1.61
C CYS A 486 5.94 -3.78 0.11
N LEU A 487 6.27 -2.85 -0.79
CA LEU A 487 6.14 -3.06 -2.24
C LEU A 487 7.18 -4.03 -2.80
N LEU A 488 8.32 -4.17 -2.11
CA LEU A 488 9.43 -5.05 -2.49
C LEU A 488 9.21 -6.50 -2.05
N GLU A 489 8.35 -6.74 -1.06
CA GLU A 489 8.06 -8.07 -0.51
C GLU A 489 7.37 -8.99 -1.55
N PRO A 490 7.60 -10.31 -1.56
CA PRO A 490 7.08 -11.20 -2.60
C PRO A 490 5.54 -11.35 -2.56
N GLU A 491 4.88 -11.10 -1.43
CA GLU A 491 3.45 -11.33 -1.25
C GLU A 491 2.59 -10.30 -2.00
N MET A 492 1.84 -10.77 -3.00
CA MET A 492 0.96 -9.91 -3.82
C MET A 492 -0.13 -9.20 -3.01
N ALA A 493 -0.66 -9.84 -1.95
CA ALA A 493 -1.66 -9.22 -1.10
C ALA A 493 -1.08 -7.99 -0.36
N LEU A 494 0.15 -8.11 0.15
CA LEU A 494 0.88 -7.02 0.78
C LEU A 494 1.20 -5.89 -0.20
N LYS A 495 1.70 -6.22 -1.41
CA LYS A 495 1.96 -5.21 -2.46
C LYS A 495 0.71 -4.40 -2.80
N ARG A 496 -0.43 -5.09 -3.00
CA ARG A 496 -1.70 -4.43 -3.34
C ARG A 496 -2.13 -3.45 -2.26
N ILE A 497 -2.08 -3.86 -0.99
CA ILE A 497 -2.54 -2.99 0.09
C ILE A 497 -1.57 -1.86 0.35
N ALA A 498 -0.25 -2.09 0.25
CA ALA A 498 0.75 -1.05 0.37
C ALA A 498 0.59 0.01 -0.73
N ALA A 499 0.43 -0.40 -2.00
CA ALA A 499 0.16 0.52 -3.11
C ALA A 499 -1.16 1.29 -2.91
N SER A 500 -2.22 0.62 -2.43
CA SER A 500 -3.49 1.28 -2.10
C SER A 500 -3.33 2.28 -0.95
N THR A 501 -2.53 1.98 0.06
CA THR A 501 -2.28 2.87 1.21
C THR A 501 -1.53 4.12 0.77
N LEU A 502 -0.48 3.96 -0.05
CA LEU A 502 0.25 5.09 -0.63
C LEU A 502 -0.66 5.95 -1.53
N SER A 503 -1.58 5.33 -2.27
CA SER A 503 -2.61 6.05 -3.04
C SER A 503 -3.53 6.89 -2.14
N ASP A 504 -4.04 6.29 -1.06
CA ASP A 504 -4.95 6.96 -0.12
C ASP A 504 -4.24 8.07 0.69
N ILE A 505 -2.94 7.96 0.96
CA ILE A 505 -2.14 9.05 1.52
C ILE A 505 -1.97 10.17 0.49
N SER A 506 -1.58 9.81 -0.74
CA SER A 506 -1.28 10.78 -1.80
C SER A 506 -2.49 11.56 -2.25
N LYS A 507 -3.73 11.13 -1.97
CA LYS A 507 -4.91 11.79 -2.52
C LYS A 507 -5.26 13.14 -1.88
N HIS A 508 -4.77 13.46 -0.69
CA HIS A 508 -5.31 14.56 0.10
C HIS A 508 -4.63 15.91 -0.13
N SER A 509 -3.31 15.94 -0.27
CA SER A 509 -2.56 17.19 -0.47
C SER A 509 -1.29 16.98 -1.30
N PRO A 510 -0.75 18.05 -1.94
CA PRO A 510 0.52 18.00 -2.64
C PRO A 510 1.69 17.64 -1.72
N GLU A 511 1.70 18.08 -0.46
CA GLU A 511 2.78 17.78 0.50
C GLU A 511 2.82 16.30 0.88
N LEU A 512 1.65 15.67 1.06
CA LEU A 512 1.53 14.23 1.32
C LEU A 512 1.99 13.42 0.11
N ALA A 513 1.57 13.82 -1.10
CA ALA A 513 2.03 13.20 -2.33
C ALA A 513 3.55 13.35 -2.51
N GLN A 514 4.10 14.54 -2.26
CA GLN A 514 5.55 14.78 -2.33
C GLN A 514 6.31 13.88 -1.35
N THR A 515 5.81 13.72 -0.12
CA THR A 515 6.43 12.82 0.86
C THR A 515 6.48 11.36 0.38
N VAL A 516 5.42 10.88 -0.29
CA VAL A 516 5.39 9.55 -0.90
C VAL A 516 6.44 9.43 -2.02
N VAL A 517 6.60 10.49 -2.83
CA VAL A 517 7.58 10.53 -3.91
C VAL A 517 9.02 10.60 -3.38
N ASP A 518 9.29 11.41 -2.37
CA ASP A 518 10.62 11.56 -1.75
C ASP A 518 11.15 10.26 -1.15
N ASN A 519 10.24 9.35 -0.76
CA ASN A 519 10.57 7.99 -0.30
C ASN A 519 10.78 6.98 -1.45
N GLY A 520 10.81 7.43 -2.70
CA GLY A 520 11.11 6.59 -3.86
C GLY A 520 9.95 5.69 -4.31
N ALA A 521 8.70 6.01 -3.96
CA ALA A 521 7.56 5.15 -4.28
C ALA A 521 7.32 5.00 -5.80
N ILE A 522 7.55 6.06 -6.60
CA ILE A 522 7.27 6.05 -8.05
C ILE A 522 8.05 4.95 -8.76
N ALA A 523 9.35 4.81 -8.49
CA ALA A 523 10.19 3.81 -9.17
C ALA A 523 9.67 2.38 -8.94
N HIS A 524 9.28 2.07 -7.71
CA HIS A 524 8.72 0.77 -7.34
C HIS A 524 7.32 0.55 -7.96
N LEU A 525 6.48 1.58 -7.94
CA LEU A 525 5.15 1.56 -8.57
C LEU A 525 5.27 1.32 -10.08
N ALA A 526 6.17 2.02 -10.77
CA ALA A 526 6.42 1.86 -12.19
C ALA A 526 6.80 0.43 -12.56
N GLN A 527 7.71 -0.19 -11.81
CA GLN A 527 8.12 -1.59 -12.05
C GLN A 527 6.95 -2.57 -11.91
N MET A 528 6.03 -2.33 -10.99
CA MET A 528 4.88 -3.20 -10.75
C MET A 528 3.81 -3.15 -11.85
N ILE A 529 3.85 -2.18 -12.77
CA ILE A 529 2.96 -2.15 -13.95
C ILE A 529 3.14 -3.40 -14.81
N LEU A 530 4.36 -3.96 -14.84
CA LEU A 530 4.69 -5.16 -15.60
C LEU A 530 4.17 -6.46 -14.96
N SER A 531 3.53 -6.37 -13.78
CA SER A 531 2.96 -7.53 -13.11
C SER A 531 1.77 -8.11 -13.88
N PRO A 532 1.63 -9.45 -13.94
CA PRO A 532 0.43 -10.08 -14.50
C PRO A 532 -0.81 -9.87 -13.62
N ASP A 533 -0.65 -9.42 -12.37
CA ASP A 533 -1.76 -9.27 -11.44
C ASP A 533 -2.59 -8.00 -11.69
N ALA A 534 -3.78 -8.17 -12.28
CA ALA A 534 -4.69 -7.06 -12.57
C ALA A 534 -5.05 -6.24 -11.32
N LYS A 535 -5.27 -6.91 -10.17
CA LYS A 535 -5.61 -6.21 -8.91
C LYS A 535 -4.49 -5.28 -8.43
N LEU A 536 -3.23 -5.70 -8.56
CA LEU A 536 -2.07 -4.85 -8.26
C LEU A 536 -1.98 -3.69 -9.25
N LYS A 537 -2.11 -3.94 -10.56
CA LYS A 537 -2.10 -2.88 -11.58
C LYS A 537 -3.15 -1.81 -11.31
N ARG A 538 -4.37 -2.19 -10.92
CA ARG A 538 -5.41 -1.25 -10.50
C ARG A 538 -4.91 -0.30 -9.40
N GLN A 539 -4.26 -0.84 -8.36
CA GLN A 539 -3.76 -0.04 -7.24
C GLN A 539 -2.57 0.83 -7.63
N VAL A 540 -1.67 0.30 -8.46
CA VAL A 540 -0.50 1.04 -8.97
C VAL A 540 -0.93 2.25 -9.79
N PHE A 541 -1.80 2.06 -10.78
CA PHE A 541 -2.29 3.19 -11.59
C PHE A 541 -3.13 4.18 -10.77
N SER A 542 -3.88 3.69 -9.77
CA SER A 542 -4.56 4.56 -8.82
C SER A 542 -3.56 5.44 -8.06
N ALA A 543 -2.49 4.85 -7.49
CA ALA A 543 -1.47 5.59 -6.76
C ALA A 543 -0.77 6.64 -7.62
N LEU A 544 -0.32 6.27 -8.83
CA LEU A 544 0.31 7.20 -9.78
C LEU A 544 -0.65 8.34 -10.18
N SER A 545 -1.95 8.04 -10.31
CA SER A 545 -2.97 9.06 -10.59
C SER A 545 -3.17 10.01 -9.41
N GLN A 546 -3.20 9.51 -8.17
CA GLN A 546 -3.30 10.38 -6.98
C GLN A 546 -2.06 11.23 -6.75
N ILE A 547 -0.87 10.77 -7.16
CA ILE A 547 0.37 11.56 -7.11
C ILE A 547 0.32 12.65 -8.18
N SER A 548 0.09 12.28 -9.44
CA SER A 548 0.14 13.20 -10.58
C SER A 548 -0.94 14.28 -10.55
N LYS A 549 -2.07 14.10 -9.84
CA LYS A 549 -3.17 15.07 -9.88
C LYS A 549 -2.86 16.44 -9.26
N HIS A 550 -1.87 16.55 -8.38
CA HIS A 550 -1.73 17.72 -7.48
C HIS A 550 -0.88 18.86 -8.05
N SER A 551 0.17 18.57 -8.79
CA SER A 551 1.06 19.59 -9.34
C SER A 551 1.75 19.13 -10.63
N VAL A 552 2.24 20.11 -11.39
CA VAL A 552 3.03 19.86 -12.60
C VAL A 552 4.27 19.04 -12.28
N SER A 553 5.02 19.42 -11.22
CA SER A 553 6.24 18.71 -10.80
C SER A 553 5.98 17.24 -10.43
N LEU A 554 4.88 16.94 -9.74
CA LEU A 554 4.52 15.55 -9.42
C LEU A 554 4.15 14.75 -10.67
N ALA A 555 3.47 15.39 -11.64
CA ALA A 555 3.16 14.76 -12.93
C ALA A 555 4.42 14.53 -13.78
N GLU A 556 5.37 15.46 -13.78
CA GLU A 556 6.68 15.33 -14.44
C GLU A 556 7.45 14.13 -13.90
N MET A 557 7.55 13.98 -12.57
CA MET A 557 8.24 12.83 -11.95
C MET A 557 7.60 11.48 -12.34
N VAL A 558 6.28 11.42 -12.54
CA VAL A 558 5.61 10.21 -13.03
C VAL A 558 5.94 9.93 -14.51
N ILE A 559 6.07 10.97 -15.33
CA ILE A 559 6.49 10.85 -16.74
C ILE A 559 7.95 10.39 -16.84
N GLU A 560 8.84 10.96 -16.04
CA GLU A 560 10.28 10.61 -15.99
C GLU A 560 10.51 9.15 -15.60
N ALA A 561 9.57 8.53 -14.89
CA ALA A 561 9.60 7.10 -14.59
C ALA A 561 9.14 6.18 -15.74
N GLU A 562 8.97 6.73 -16.96
CA GLU A 562 8.66 6.01 -18.20
C GLU A 562 7.43 5.08 -18.10
N VAL A 563 6.42 5.47 -17.33
CA VAL A 563 5.24 4.61 -17.07
C VAL A 563 4.29 4.51 -18.27
N PHE A 564 4.28 5.51 -19.16
CA PHE A 564 3.24 5.66 -20.18
C PHE A 564 3.30 4.66 -21.34
N PRO A 565 4.47 4.27 -21.88
CA PRO A 565 4.54 3.18 -22.85
C PRO A 565 3.88 1.88 -22.33
N ALA A 566 4.16 1.51 -21.08
CA ALA A 566 3.54 0.35 -20.44
C ALA A 566 2.06 0.58 -20.11
N ALA A 567 1.68 1.81 -19.74
CA ALA A 567 0.29 2.19 -19.48
C ALA A 567 -0.57 2.06 -20.75
N VAL A 568 -0.09 2.54 -21.90
CA VAL A 568 -0.77 2.42 -23.20
C VAL A 568 -1.01 0.95 -23.56
N ALA A 569 -0.03 0.07 -23.31
CA ALA A 569 -0.22 -1.37 -23.51
C ALA A 569 -1.31 -1.95 -22.58
N CYS A 570 -1.42 -1.44 -21.35
CA CYS A 570 -2.44 -1.84 -20.38
C CYS A 570 -3.86 -1.34 -20.72
N LEU A 571 -4.06 -0.48 -21.74
CA LEU A 571 -5.40 -0.16 -22.24
C LEU A 571 -6.06 -1.34 -22.97
N LYS A 572 -5.30 -2.39 -23.31
CA LYS A 572 -5.83 -3.65 -23.86
C LYS A 572 -5.96 -4.76 -22.82
N ASP A 573 -5.81 -4.43 -21.54
CA ASP A 573 -5.95 -5.42 -20.46
C ASP A 573 -7.38 -6.00 -20.44
N PRO A 574 -7.56 -7.31 -20.14
CA PRO A 574 -8.88 -7.91 -19.98
C PRO A 574 -9.66 -7.30 -18.81
N ASP A 575 -8.98 -6.69 -17.84
CA ASP A 575 -9.58 -6.07 -16.68
C ASP A 575 -9.97 -4.62 -16.95
N GLU A 576 -11.28 -4.36 -17.04
CA GLU A 576 -11.79 -3.02 -17.39
C GLU A 576 -11.41 -1.93 -16.37
N TYR A 577 -11.18 -2.32 -15.10
CA TYR A 577 -10.78 -1.36 -14.07
C TYR A 577 -9.30 -1.01 -14.18
N VAL A 578 -8.46 -1.91 -14.70
CA VAL A 578 -7.08 -1.55 -15.08
C VAL A 578 -7.13 -0.49 -16.16
N ARG A 579 -7.90 -0.73 -17.24
CA ARG A 579 -8.07 0.24 -18.34
C ARG A 579 -8.59 1.59 -17.83
N LYS A 580 -9.63 1.59 -16.99
CA LYS A 580 -10.17 2.81 -16.36
C LYS A 580 -9.08 3.58 -15.59
N ASN A 581 -8.28 2.89 -14.77
CA ASN A 581 -7.26 3.54 -13.94
C ASN A 581 -6.09 4.08 -14.78
N VAL A 582 -5.70 3.38 -15.84
CA VAL A 582 -4.73 3.90 -16.84
C VAL A 582 -5.23 5.20 -17.44
N THR A 583 -6.48 5.21 -17.93
CA THR A 583 -7.07 6.41 -18.54
C THR A 583 -7.23 7.54 -17.52
N THR A 584 -7.48 7.20 -16.25
CA THR A 584 -7.51 8.17 -15.15
C THR A 584 -6.12 8.79 -14.92
N LEU A 585 -5.06 7.99 -14.89
CA LEU A 585 -3.68 8.50 -14.82
C LEU A 585 -3.38 9.45 -15.99
N MET A 586 -3.69 9.05 -17.23
CA MET A 586 -3.49 9.91 -18.40
C MET A 586 -4.25 11.23 -18.26
N ARG A 587 -5.52 11.19 -17.85
CA ARG A 587 -6.33 12.39 -17.58
C ARG A 587 -5.66 13.32 -16.56
N GLU A 588 -5.17 12.78 -15.45
CA GLU A 588 -4.55 13.58 -14.39
C GLU A 588 -3.22 14.22 -14.81
N VAL A 589 -2.51 13.63 -15.78
CA VAL A 589 -1.29 14.22 -16.34
C VAL A 589 -1.61 15.29 -17.38
N VAL A 590 -2.49 15.01 -18.35
CA VAL A 590 -2.76 15.95 -19.45
C VAL A 590 -3.46 17.23 -19.00
N LYS A 591 -4.14 17.24 -17.85
CA LYS A 591 -4.86 18.45 -17.38
C LYS A 591 -3.94 19.62 -17.01
N HIS A 592 -2.64 19.37 -16.79
CA HIS A 592 -1.72 20.35 -16.21
C HIS A 592 -1.13 21.32 -17.24
N THR A 593 -0.40 20.81 -18.23
CA THR A 593 0.29 21.65 -19.24
C THR A 593 0.23 21.05 -20.65
N PRO A 594 0.42 21.87 -21.70
CA PRO A 594 0.55 21.39 -23.07
C PRO A 594 1.73 20.44 -23.26
N GLU A 595 2.85 20.64 -22.59
CA GLU A 595 4.05 19.80 -22.71
C GLU A 595 3.76 18.37 -22.22
N LEU A 596 3.13 18.24 -21.05
CA LEU A 596 2.74 16.94 -20.51
C LEU A 596 1.68 16.27 -21.40
N SER A 597 0.75 17.04 -21.96
CA SER A 597 -0.20 16.55 -22.95
C SER A 597 0.50 16.01 -24.19
N GLN A 598 1.52 16.71 -24.70
CA GLN A 598 2.27 16.31 -25.88
C GLN A 598 3.02 14.99 -25.65
N VAL A 599 3.55 14.74 -24.46
CA VAL A 599 4.17 13.44 -24.11
C VAL A 599 3.15 12.31 -24.25
N ILE A 600 1.93 12.47 -23.72
CA ILE A 600 0.88 11.46 -23.83
C ILE A 600 0.45 11.23 -25.29
N VAL A 601 0.38 12.29 -26.09
CA VAL A 601 0.11 12.18 -27.53
C VAL A 601 1.23 11.40 -28.23
N ASN A 602 2.49 11.71 -27.94
CA ASN A 602 3.66 11.11 -28.59
C ASN A 602 3.82 9.61 -28.29
N CYS A 603 3.39 9.15 -27.11
CA CYS A 603 3.39 7.73 -26.75
C CYS A 603 2.19 6.94 -27.29
N GLY A 604 1.34 7.55 -28.14
CA GLY A 604 0.20 6.89 -28.77
C GLY A 604 -1.05 6.80 -27.87
N GLY A 605 -1.10 7.57 -26.77
CA GLY A 605 -2.21 7.56 -25.83
C GLY A 605 -3.55 7.95 -26.45
N MET A 606 -3.56 8.84 -27.46
CA MET A 606 -4.80 9.31 -28.10
C MET A 606 -5.57 8.18 -28.80
N ALA A 607 -4.92 7.47 -29.72
CA ALA A 607 -5.56 6.38 -30.45
C ALA A 607 -5.99 5.26 -29.49
N ALA A 608 -5.14 4.89 -28.53
CA ALA A 608 -5.46 3.84 -27.57
C ALA A 608 -6.65 4.18 -26.65
N VAL A 609 -6.76 5.45 -26.20
CA VAL A 609 -7.93 5.89 -25.41
C VAL A 609 -9.19 5.91 -26.27
N ILE A 610 -9.11 6.32 -27.54
CA ILE A 610 -10.24 6.32 -28.47
C ILE A 610 -10.76 4.90 -28.74
N ASP A 611 -9.86 3.94 -28.97
CA ASP A 611 -10.21 2.53 -29.09
C ASP A 611 -10.89 2.01 -27.81
N PHE A 612 -10.32 2.33 -26.64
CA PHE A 612 -10.92 1.99 -25.34
C PHE A 612 -12.32 2.58 -25.14
N LEU A 613 -12.56 3.82 -25.61
CA LEU A 613 -13.90 4.42 -25.57
C LEU A 613 -14.89 3.65 -26.44
N GLY A 614 -14.45 3.11 -27.59
CA GLY A 614 -15.28 2.25 -28.44
C GLY A 614 -15.66 0.92 -27.80
N GLU A 615 -14.75 0.33 -27.01
CA GLU A 615 -14.94 -0.98 -26.40
C GLU A 615 -15.65 -0.96 -25.03
N SER A 616 -15.72 0.20 -24.38
CA SER A 616 -16.31 0.37 -23.04
C SER A 616 -17.67 1.06 -23.10
N SER A 617 -18.41 1.08 -21.98
CA SER A 617 -19.67 1.82 -21.84
C SER A 617 -19.84 2.38 -20.42
N GLY A 618 -20.72 3.37 -20.26
CA GLY A 618 -21.05 3.96 -18.97
C GLY A 618 -19.86 4.67 -18.30
N ASN A 619 -19.81 4.58 -16.97
CA ASN A 619 -18.84 5.31 -16.14
C ASN A 619 -17.36 4.96 -16.41
N LEU A 620 -17.08 3.90 -17.17
CA LEU A 620 -15.72 3.56 -17.61
C LEU A 620 -15.17 4.54 -18.65
N ARG A 621 -16.05 5.15 -19.48
CA ARG A 621 -15.66 6.10 -20.53
C ARG A 621 -15.26 7.47 -19.99
N LEU A 622 -15.76 7.85 -18.82
CA LEU A 622 -15.66 9.22 -18.30
C LEU A 622 -14.21 9.74 -18.23
N PRO A 623 -13.21 9.00 -17.70
CA PRO A 623 -11.83 9.48 -17.69
C PRO A 623 -11.27 9.73 -19.10
N GLY A 624 -11.63 8.90 -20.08
CA GLY A 624 -11.15 9.01 -21.46
C GLY A 624 -11.75 10.21 -22.17
N ILE A 625 -13.06 10.41 -22.03
CA ILE A 625 -13.75 11.58 -22.57
C ILE A 625 -13.11 12.87 -22.04
N MET A 626 -12.88 12.93 -20.72
CA MET A 626 -12.26 14.10 -20.08
C MET A 626 -10.80 14.30 -20.52
N MET A 627 -10.03 13.21 -20.67
CA MET A 627 -8.66 13.25 -21.16
C MET A 627 -8.58 13.91 -22.54
N LEU A 628 -9.44 13.52 -23.49
CA LEU A 628 -9.51 14.14 -24.82
C LEU A 628 -9.84 15.64 -24.73
N GLY A 629 -10.76 16.03 -23.85
CA GLY A 629 -11.14 17.42 -23.64
C GLY A 629 -10.00 18.27 -23.04
N TYR A 630 -9.26 17.74 -22.06
CA TYR A 630 -8.10 18.43 -21.48
C TYR A 630 -6.96 18.59 -22.50
N VAL A 631 -6.64 17.55 -23.28
CA VAL A 631 -5.64 17.65 -24.36
C VAL A 631 -6.03 18.75 -25.34
N ALA A 632 -7.29 18.76 -25.77
CA ALA A 632 -7.79 19.76 -26.71
C ALA A 632 -7.85 21.18 -26.13
N ALA A 633 -7.98 21.35 -24.80
CA ALA A 633 -8.10 22.66 -24.20
C ALA A 633 -6.81 23.51 -24.27
N HIS A 634 -5.64 22.87 -24.35
CA HIS A 634 -4.35 23.57 -24.21
C HIS A 634 -3.88 24.32 -25.46
N SER A 635 -4.07 23.76 -26.66
CA SER A 635 -3.62 24.39 -27.90
C SER A 635 -4.34 23.87 -29.14
N GLU A 636 -4.31 24.65 -30.22
CA GLU A 636 -4.84 24.25 -31.53
C GLU A 636 -4.16 22.99 -32.06
N ASN A 637 -2.84 22.84 -31.87
CA ASN A 637 -2.10 21.67 -32.35
C ASN A 637 -2.54 20.37 -31.64
N LEU A 638 -2.75 20.44 -30.32
CA LEU A 638 -3.22 19.30 -29.53
C LEU A 638 -4.69 18.97 -29.82
N ALA A 639 -5.54 19.99 -30.01
CA ALA A 639 -6.92 19.79 -30.46
C ALA A 639 -6.96 19.14 -31.86
N MET A 640 -6.07 19.52 -32.78
CA MET A 640 -5.95 18.87 -34.07
C MET A 640 -5.47 17.41 -33.95
N ALA A 641 -4.57 17.10 -33.01
CA ALA A 641 -4.16 15.73 -32.74
C ALA A 641 -5.36 14.84 -32.31
N VAL A 642 -6.30 15.38 -31.52
CA VAL A 642 -7.55 14.69 -31.16
C VAL A 642 -8.43 14.42 -32.40
N ILE A 643 -8.54 15.41 -33.30
CA ILE A 643 -9.31 15.28 -34.54
C ILE A 643 -8.70 14.22 -35.47
N LEU A 644 -7.38 14.30 -35.71
CA LEU A 644 -6.66 13.38 -36.59
C LEU A 644 -6.69 11.94 -36.07
N SER A 645 -6.75 11.76 -34.75
CA SER A 645 -6.90 10.45 -34.10
C SER A 645 -8.34 9.90 -34.16
N LYS A 646 -9.28 10.59 -34.84
CA LYS A 646 -10.72 10.26 -34.91
C LYS A 646 -11.47 10.38 -33.58
N GLY A 647 -11.04 11.27 -32.69
CA GLY A 647 -11.69 11.49 -31.40
C GLY A 647 -13.09 12.09 -31.53
N VAL A 648 -13.31 13.01 -32.48
CA VAL A 648 -14.62 13.68 -32.67
C VAL A 648 -15.72 12.70 -33.10
N PRO A 649 -15.52 11.84 -34.14
CA PRO A 649 -16.49 10.79 -34.46
C PRO A 649 -16.77 9.86 -33.29
N GLN A 650 -15.74 9.44 -32.55
CA GLN A 650 -15.93 8.54 -31.40
C GLN A 650 -16.77 9.19 -30.30
N LEU A 651 -16.53 10.47 -30.00
CA LEU A 651 -17.36 11.22 -29.04
C LEU A 651 -18.81 11.34 -29.50
N ALA A 652 -19.07 11.47 -30.80
CA ALA A 652 -20.43 11.47 -31.36
C ALA A 652 -21.15 10.13 -31.17
N LEU A 653 -20.44 9.01 -31.35
CA LEU A 653 -20.95 7.68 -31.05
C LEU A 653 -21.27 7.54 -29.56
N CYS A 654 -20.32 7.88 -28.67
CA CYS A 654 -20.54 7.87 -27.23
C CYS A 654 -21.74 8.75 -26.82
N MET A 655 -21.92 9.93 -27.43
CA MET A 655 -23.05 10.83 -27.13
C MET A 655 -24.41 10.20 -27.42
N SER A 656 -24.45 9.30 -28.42
CA SER A 656 -25.67 8.64 -28.90
C SER A 656 -25.97 7.36 -28.12
N GLU A 657 -24.93 6.63 -27.71
CA GLU A 657 -25.04 5.37 -26.95
C GLU A 657 -25.31 5.59 -25.47
N GLU A 658 -24.74 6.63 -24.86
CA GLU A 658 -24.81 6.83 -23.42
C GLU A 658 -26.16 7.40 -22.98
N HIS A 659 -26.65 6.95 -21.82
CA HIS A 659 -27.91 7.41 -21.24
C HIS A 659 -27.70 8.38 -20.07
N GLU A 660 -26.60 8.24 -19.33
CA GLU A 660 -26.35 9.01 -18.12
C GLU A 660 -25.98 10.48 -18.43
N HIS A 661 -26.67 11.42 -17.78
CA HIS A 661 -26.53 12.85 -18.07
C HIS A 661 -25.13 13.39 -17.78
N HIS A 662 -24.45 12.92 -16.74
CA HIS A 662 -23.09 13.39 -16.42
C HIS A 662 -22.06 12.96 -17.46
N ILE A 663 -22.25 11.80 -18.11
CA ILE A 663 -21.38 11.35 -19.20
C ILE A 663 -21.58 12.23 -20.43
N LYS A 664 -22.84 12.45 -20.84
CA LYS A 664 -23.18 13.40 -21.91
C LYS A 664 -22.64 14.80 -21.63
N ALA A 665 -22.69 15.24 -20.39
CA ALA A 665 -22.20 16.55 -19.98
C ALA A 665 -20.67 16.66 -20.14
N ALA A 666 -19.93 15.60 -19.79
CA ALA A 666 -18.50 15.51 -20.04
C ALA A 666 -18.18 15.52 -21.55
N ILE A 667 -18.95 14.78 -22.36
CA ILE A 667 -18.78 14.76 -23.83
C ILE A 667 -19.02 16.16 -24.42
N ALA A 668 -20.11 16.83 -24.01
CA ALA A 668 -20.42 18.19 -24.45
C ALA A 668 -19.30 19.17 -24.10
N TRP A 669 -18.74 19.08 -22.90
CA TRP A 669 -17.58 19.88 -22.50
C TRP A 669 -16.35 19.59 -23.38
N SER A 670 -15.99 18.31 -23.58
CA SER A 670 -14.82 17.92 -24.38
C SER A 670 -14.95 18.36 -25.84
N ILE A 671 -16.12 18.21 -26.45
CA ILE A 671 -16.39 18.69 -27.82
C ILE A 671 -16.26 20.22 -27.90
N GLY A 672 -16.74 20.93 -26.87
CA GLY A 672 -16.54 22.38 -26.74
C GLY A 672 -15.07 22.76 -26.73
N GLN A 673 -14.23 22.02 -25.99
CA GLN A 673 -12.78 22.24 -25.98
C GLN A 673 -12.12 21.94 -27.33
N ILE A 674 -12.61 20.97 -28.09
CA ILE A 674 -12.07 20.67 -29.42
C ILE A 674 -12.43 21.78 -30.41
N GLY A 675 -13.70 22.18 -30.49
CA GLY A 675 -14.19 23.05 -31.57
C GLY A 675 -14.05 24.56 -31.36
N HIS A 676 -13.50 25.04 -30.24
CA HIS A 676 -13.44 26.49 -29.94
C HIS A 676 -12.22 27.24 -30.50
N HIS A 677 -11.24 26.52 -31.06
CA HIS A 677 -9.97 27.10 -31.52
C HIS A 677 -10.08 27.82 -32.87
N SER A 678 -10.17 27.04 -33.94
CA SER A 678 -10.14 27.52 -35.34
C SER A 678 -11.35 27.03 -36.16
N PRO A 679 -11.58 27.59 -37.36
CA PRO A 679 -12.63 27.13 -38.26
C PRO A 679 -12.52 25.67 -38.67
N GLU A 680 -11.30 25.14 -38.82
CA GLU A 680 -11.05 23.73 -39.13
C GLU A 680 -11.54 22.81 -38.01
N HIS A 681 -11.28 23.21 -36.75
CA HIS A 681 -11.76 22.48 -35.57
C HIS A 681 -13.28 22.49 -35.48
N ALA A 682 -13.89 23.67 -35.64
CA ALA A 682 -15.34 23.82 -35.61
C ALA A 682 -16.01 23.02 -36.75
N LYS A 683 -15.39 23.01 -37.95
CA LYS A 683 -15.84 22.20 -39.10
C LYS A 683 -15.78 20.72 -38.80
N ALA A 684 -14.73 20.21 -38.14
CA ALA A 684 -14.62 18.81 -37.78
C ALA A 684 -15.80 18.38 -36.86
N VAL A 685 -16.13 19.19 -35.86
CA VAL A 685 -17.28 18.95 -34.98
C VAL A 685 -18.62 19.03 -35.73
N ALA A 686 -18.78 20.04 -36.59
CA ALA A 686 -20.01 20.22 -37.38
C ALA A 686 -20.26 19.04 -38.35
N THR A 687 -19.20 18.49 -38.94
CA THR A 687 -19.30 17.36 -39.89
C THR A 687 -19.78 16.07 -39.20
N SER A 688 -19.59 15.93 -37.88
CA SER A 688 -20.09 14.79 -37.10
C SER A 688 -21.51 14.99 -36.54
N ASN A 689 -22.26 16.00 -37.01
CA ASN A 689 -23.62 16.33 -36.56
C ASN A 689 -23.75 16.58 -35.04
N LEU A 690 -22.64 16.92 -34.37
CA LEU A 690 -22.61 17.16 -32.93
C LEU A 690 -23.30 18.49 -32.56
N LEU A 691 -23.33 19.47 -33.45
CA LEU A 691 -24.00 20.75 -33.20
C LEU A 691 -25.51 20.57 -33.00
N SER A 692 -26.17 19.81 -33.87
CA SER A 692 -27.60 19.49 -33.74
C SER A 692 -27.87 18.72 -32.45
N LYS A 693 -27.02 17.74 -32.13
CA LYS A 693 -27.16 16.94 -30.90
C LYS A 693 -27.01 17.78 -29.62
N LEU A 694 -26.06 18.72 -29.60
CA LEU A 694 -25.90 19.64 -28.48
C LEU A 694 -27.09 20.58 -28.34
N LEU A 695 -27.71 21.00 -29.46
CA LEU A 695 -28.92 21.82 -29.43
C LEU A 695 -30.09 21.04 -28.84
N GLU A 696 -30.32 19.81 -29.30
CA GLU A 696 -31.37 18.94 -28.76
C GLU A 696 -31.26 18.84 -27.23
N LEU A 697 -30.07 18.54 -26.71
CA LEU A 697 -29.83 18.37 -25.28
C LEU A 697 -29.90 19.67 -24.48
N TYR A 698 -29.62 20.81 -25.11
CA TYR A 698 -29.82 22.11 -24.49
C TYR A 698 -31.31 22.46 -24.36
N MET A 699 -32.12 22.07 -25.34
CA MET A 699 -33.56 22.36 -25.37
C MET A 699 -34.40 21.32 -24.62
N GLU A 700 -33.86 20.12 -24.39
CA GLU A 700 -34.58 19.03 -23.75
C GLU A 700 -34.81 19.32 -22.25
N ALA A 701 -36.08 19.45 -21.86
CA ALA A 701 -36.46 19.72 -20.47
C ALA A 701 -36.12 18.59 -19.48
N SER A 702 -35.93 17.37 -19.98
CA SER A 702 -35.49 16.21 -19.18
C SER A 702 -34.00 16.31 -18.80
N SER A 703 -33.20 17.05 -19.56
CA SER A 703 -31.75 17.14 -19.36
C SER A 703 -31.40 17.85 -18.04
N SER A 704 -30.31 17.42 -17.40
CA SER A 704 -29.85 18.07 -16.17
C SER A 704 -29.33 19.49 -16.43
N GLU A 705 -29.40 20.37 -15.42
CA GLU A 705 -28.89 21.74 -15.52
C GLU A 705 -27.43 21.80 -15.96
N ASP A 706 -26.57 20.91 -15.43
CA ASP A 706 -25.15 20.82 -15.82
C ASP A 706 -24.98 20.44 -17.30
N LEU A 707 -25.78 19.50 -17.79
CA LEU A 707 -25.76 19.09 -19.20
C LEU A 707 -26.21 20.23 -20.12
N GLN A 708 -27.33 20.89 -19.79
CA GLN A 708 -27.82 22.03 -20.57
C GLN A 708 -26.80 23.18 -20.57
N ALA A 709 -26.20 23.49 -19.43
CA ALA A 709 -25.19 24.55 -19.30
C ALA A 709 -23.93 24.26 -20.13
N LYS A 710 -23.40 23.04 -20.07
CA LYS A 710 -22.23 22.62 -20.86
C LYS A 710 -22.54 22.54 -22.35
N SER A 711 -23.71 22.03 -22.75
CA SER A 711 -24.16 22.00 -24.15
C SER A 711 -24.29 23.40 -24.73
N LYS A 712 -24.93 24.33 -24.00
CA LYS A 712 -25.05 25.74 -24.38
C LYS A 712 -23.69 26.41 -24.55
N LYS A 713 -22.78 26.19 -23.59
CA LYS A 713 -21.43 26.78 -23.61
C LYS A 713 -20.63 26.24 -24.80
N ALA A 714 -20.66 24.92 -25.03
CA ALA A 714 -20.00 24.29 -26.16
C ALA A 714 -20.53 24.82 -27.50
N LEU A 715 -21.86 24.84 -27.69
CA LEU A 715 -22.50 25.41 -28.88
C LEU A 715 -22.02 26.82 -29.17
N LYS A 716 -22.09 27.72 -28.17
CA LYS A 716 -21.69 29.12 -28.35
C LYS A 716 -20.22 29.22 -28.80
N SER A 717 -19.32 28.51 -28.13
CA SER A 717 -17.89 28.54 -28.43
C SER A 717 -17.57 28.00 -29.83
N ILE A 718 -18.22 26.92 -30.25
CA ILE A 718 -17.99 26.30 -31.56
C ILE A 718 -18.59 27.15 -32.68
N LEU A 719 -19.82 27.65 -32.49
CA LEU A 719 -20.50 28.51 -33.48
C LEU A 719 -19.78 29.83 -33.72
N GLN A 720 -19.04 30.36 -32.74
CA GLN A 720 -18.21 31.55 -32.93
C GLN A 720 -17.07 31.35 -33.93
N LYS A 721 -16.65 30.10 -34.18
CA LYS A 721 -15.56 29.73 -35.09
C LYS A 721 -16.02 28.99 -36.35
N CYS A 722 -17.23 28.43 -36.35
CA CYS A 722 -17.74 27.62 -37.45
C CYS A 722 -18.03 28.45 -38.71
N THR A 723 -17.28 28.22 -39.79
CA THR A 723 -17.53 28.77 -41.13
C THR A 723 -18.15 27.76 -42.08
N TYR A 724 -18.41 26.53 -41.62
CA TYR A 724 -18.96 25.44 -42.42
C TYR A 724 -20.48 25.52 -42.51
N LEU A 725 -20.97 26.22 -43.54
CA LEU A 725 -22.40 26.53 -43.71
C LEU A 725 -23.34 25.31 -43.72
N PRO A 726 -23.02 24.16 -44.36
CA PRO A 726 -23.92 23.01 -44.34
C PRO A 726 -24.19 22.45 -42.93
N GLY A 727 -23.25 22.60 -42.01
CA GLY A 727 -23.45 22.21 -40.61
C GLY A 727 -24.18 23.27 -39.77
N LEU A 728 -24.26 24.51 -40.25
CA LEU A 728 -24.96 25.62 -39.60
C LEU A 728 -26.42 25.74 -40.05
N GLU A 729 -26.73 25.33 -41.26
CA GLU A 729 -28.06 25.48 -41.84
C GLU A 729 -29.18 24.77 -41.05
N PRO A 730 -29.01 23.53 -40.54
CA PRO A 730 -30.04 22.89 -39.71
C PRO A 730 -30.38 23.70 -38.45
N LEU A 731 -29.42 24.48 -37.95
CA LEU A 731 -29.59 25.33 -36.77
C LEU A 731 -30.39 26.62 -37.04
N LEU A 732 -30.78 26.92 -38.28
CA LEU A 732 -31.63 28.08 -38.56
C LEU A 732 -33.11 27.83 -38.22
N TYR A 733 -33.52 26.57 -38.10
CA TYR A 733 -34.93 26.20 -37.98
C TYR A 733 -35.42 26.14 -36.53
N ASP A 734 -34.64 25.54 -35.63
CA ASP A 734 -35.12 25.12 -34.30
C ASP A 734 -34.41 25.79 -33.11
N VAL A 735 -33.64 26.86 -33.37
CA VAL A 735 -32.71 27.43 -32.38
C VAL A 735 -33.30 28.65 -31.63
N PRO A 736 -33.15 28.73 -30.30
CA PRO A 736 -33.56 29.91 -29.53
C PRO A 736 -32.72 31.14 -29.86
N SER A 737 -33.32 32.33 -29.71
CA SER A 737 -32.76 33.64 -30.11
C SER A 737 -31.34 33.90 -29.58
N ASN A 738 -31.01 33.39 -28.39
CA ASN A 738 -29.71 33.55 -27.75
C ASN A 738 -28.57 32.80 -28.47
N ILE A 739 -28.86 31.71 -29.16
CA ILE A 739 -27.91 30.93 -29.99
C ILE A 739 -28.03 31.34 -31.46
N LEU A 740 -29.24 31.66 -31.93
CA LEU A 740 -29.52 32.02 -33.33
C LEU A 740 -28.63 33.17 -33.84
N LYS A 741 -28.40 34.18 -33.00
CA LYS A 741 -27.49 35.30 -33.33
C LYS A 741 -26.08 34.84 -33.72
N HIS A 742 -25.57 33.76 -33.11
CA HIS A 742 -24.24 33.25 -33.42
C HIS A 742 -24.22 32.52 -34.76
N VAL A 743 -25.30 31.81 -35.11
CA VAL A 743 -25.46 31.13 -36.41
C VAL A 743 -25.54 32.17 -37.53
N VAL A 744 -26.45 33.13 -37.42
CA VAL A 744 -26.67 34.18 -38.43
C VAL A 744 -25.42 35.07 -38.60
N CYS A 745 -24.70 35.36 -37.50
CA CYS A 745 -23.43 36.06 -37.56
C CYS A 745 -22.43 35.38 -38.50
N GLN A 746 -22.31 34.04 -38.48
CA GLN A 746 -21.38 33.34 -39.37
C GLN A 746 -21.81 33.37 -40.83
N PHE A 747 -23.11 33.21 -41.11
CA PHE A 747 -23.64 33.39 -42.46
C PHE A 747 -23.32 34.79 -43.01
N SER A 748 -23.45 35.84 -42.18
CA SER A 748 -23.12 37.21 -42.57
C SER A 748 -21.65 37.44 -42.91
N LYS A 749 -20.74 36.60 -42.39
CA LYS A 749 -19.30 36.68 -42.67
C LYS A 749 -18.88 35.89 -43.91
N VAL A 750 -19.50 34.74 -44.16
CA VAL A 750 -19.07 33.83 -45.24
C VAL A 750 -19.76 34.15 -46.58
N LEU A 751 -21.06 34.46 -46.57
CA LEU A 751 -21.84 34.71 -47.79
C LEU A 751 -21.33 35.87 -48.67
N PRO A 752 -20.79 36.98 -48.14
CA PRO A 752 -20.24 38.05 -48.99
C PRO A 752 -19.10 37.59 -49.91
N HIS A 753 -18.34 36.57 -49.49
CA HIS A 753 -17.11 36.15 -50.14
C HIS A 753 -17.24 34.86 -50.97
N ASP A 754 -18.37 34.14 -50.86
CA ASP A 754 -18.59 32.86 -51.55
C ASP A 754 -19.88 32.86 -52.39
N SER A 755 -19.73 32.93 -53.72
CA SER A 755 -20.86 32.91 -54.67
C SER A 755 -21.57 31.55 -54.75
N LYS A 756 -20.85 30.44 -54.54
CA LYS A 756 -21.46 29.09 -54.54
C LYS A 756 -22.30 28.90 -53.28
N ALA A 757 -21.79 29.33 -52.13
CA ALA A 757 -22.52 29.34 -50.87
C ALA A 757 -23.82 30.16 -50.96
N ARG A 758 -23.78 31.35 -51.58
CA ARG A 758 -24.99 32.16 -51.82
C ARG A 758 -26.05 31.42 -52.62
N ARG A 759 -25.65 30.78 -53.72
CA ARG A 759 -26.58 30.00 -54.53
C ARG A 759 -27.19 28.85 -53.71
N LEU A 760 -26.35 28.11 -52.98
CA LEU A 760 -26.78 26.99 -52.13
C LEU A 760 -27.79 27.46 -51.08
N PHE A 761 -27.48 28.53 -50.35
CA PHE A 761 -28.32 29.10 -49.28
C PHE A 761 -29.72 29.52 -49.75
N VAL A 762 -29.85 29.96 -51.01
CA VAL A 762 -31.16 30.25 -51.61
C VAL A 762 -31.87 28.94 -51.98
N THR A 763 -31.18 28.02 -52.65
CA THR A 763 -31.79 26.78 -53.16
C THR A 763 -32.19 25.79 -52.06
N SER A 764 -31.52 25.80 -50.92
CA SER A 764 -31.81 24.96 -49.76
C SER A 764 -32.94 25.52 -48.88
N GLY A 765 -33.36 26.77 -49.12
CA GLY A 765 -34.41 27.43 -48.35
C GLY A 765 -33.91 28.24 -47.15
N GLY A 766 -32.60 28.33 -46.94
CA GLY A 766 -31.99 29.13 -45.87
C GLY A 766 -32.34 30.61 -45.94
N LEU A 767 -32.34 31.22 -47.13
CA LEU A 767 -32.72 32.63 -47.30
C LEU A 767 -34.20 32.88 -46.97
N LYS A 768 -35.09 31.94 -47.34
CA LYS A 768 -36.51 32.00 -46.98
C LYS A 768 -36.64 31.99 -45.46
N LYS A 769 -35.98 31.05 -44.79
CA LYS A 769 -36.05 30.95 -43.33
C LYS A 769 -35.49 32.21 -42.65
N LEU A 770 -34.42 32.79 -43.20
CA LEU A 770 -33.85 34.04 -42.71
C LEU A 770 -34.86 35.19 -42.71
N GLN A 771 -35.70 35.32 -43.75
CA GLN A 771 -36.73 36.37 -43.79
C GLN A 771 -37.88 36.14 -42.80
N GLU A 772 -38.10 34.89 -42.35
CA GLU A 772 -39.09 34.56 -41.32
C GLU A 772 -38.61 34.89 -39.89
N ILE A 773 -37.32 35.24 -39.71
CA ILE A 773 -36.77 35.54 -38.38
C ILE A 773 -37.21 36.95 -37.94
N GLU A 774 -38.01 37.01 -36.88
CA GLU A 774 -38.33 38.27 -36.20
C GLU A 774 -37.17 38.70 -35.30
N ALA A 775 -36.58 39.86 -35.60
CA ALA A 775 -35.51 40.44 -34.79
C ALA A 775 -35.88 41.85 -34.31
N GLU A 776 -35.54 42.16 -33.06
CA GLU A 776 -35.81 43.48 -32.48
C GLU A 776 -35.05 44.58 -33.26
N PRO A 777 -35.69 45.72 -33.58
CA PRO A 777 -35.05 46.82 -34.27
C PRO A 777 -33.80 47.32 -33.53
N GLY A 778 -32.65 47.37 -34.20
CA GLY A 778 -31.37 47.78 -33.61
C GLY A 778 -30.64 46.67 -32.84
N SER A 779 -31.14 45.43 -32.86
CA SER A 779 -30.43 44.28 -32.31
C SER A 779 -29.28 43.83 -33.23
N PRO A 780 -28.20 43.22 -32.69
CA PRO A 780 -27.12 42.67 -33.51
C PRO A 780 -27.60 41.56 -34.46
N LEU A 781 -28.70 40.88 -34.12
CA LEU A 781 -29.32 39.89 -35.00
C LEU A 781 -29.88 40.56 -36.26
N GLN A 782 -30.59 41.69 -36.11
CA GLN A 782 -31.11 42.46 -37.24
C GLN A 782 -29.98 42.97 -38.14
N ASP A 783 -28.87 43.45 -37.56
CA ASP A 783 -27.71 43.90 -38.32
C ASP A 783 -27.10 42.76 -39.16
N HIS A 784 -26.99 41.56 -38.59
CA HIS A 784 -26.52 40.39 -39.33
C HIS A 784 -27.47 39.99 -40.45
N ILE A 785 -28.80 40.04 -40.24
CA ILE A 785 -29.81 39.78 -41.28
C ILE A 785 -29.68 40.79 -42.42
N ASN A 786 -29.57 42.09 -42.10
CA ASN A 786 -29.40 43.16 -43.09
C ASN A 786 -28.13 42.96 -43.92
N ASN A 787 -27.02 42.59 -43.28
CA ASN A 787 -25.76 42.28 -43.97
C ASN A 787 -25.91 41.09 -44.92
N ILE A 788 -26.62 40.02 -44.51
CA ILE A 788 -26.89 38.89 -45.39
C ILE A 788 -27.79 39.31 -46.56
N ASN A 789 -28.84 40.08 -46.32
CA ASN A 789 -29.75 40.56 -47.35
C ASN A 789 -29.01 41.39 -48.42
N SER A 790 -28.02 42.20 -48.01
CA SER A 790 -27.17 42.97 -48.94
C SER A 790 -26.32 42.10 -49.89
N CYS A 791 -26.19 40.80 -49.60
CA CYS A 791 -25.45 39.86 -50.44
C CYS A 791 -26.25 39.35 -51.65
N PHE A 792 -27.57 39.66 -51.71
CA PHE A 792 -28.51 39.20 -52.72
C PHE A 792 -29.19 40.38 -53.43
N PRO A 793 -29.56 40.23 -54.72
CA PRO A 793 -30.41 41.20 -55.41
C PRO A 793 -31.74 41.43 -54.68
N GLU A 794 -32.24 42.66 -54.73
CA GLU A 794 -33.46 43.08 -54.03
C GLU A 794 -34.67 42.25 -54.46
N GLU A 795 -34.73 41.84 -55.73
CA GLU A 795 -35.80 41.00 -56.27
C GLU A 795 -35.82 39.62 -55.61
N ILE A 796 -34.66 39.04 -55.33
CA ILE A 796 -34.54 37.74 -54.67
C ILE A 796 -34.97 37.86 -53.21
N VAL A 797 -34.51 38.89 -52.49
CA VAL A 797 -34.89 39.13 -51.10
C VAL A 797 -36.40 39.33 -50.98
N ARG A 798 -36.99 40.15 -51.86
CA ARG A 798 -38.44 40.38 -51.91
C ARG A 798 -39.21 39.11 -52.22
N TYR A 799 -38.76 38.29 -53.18
CA TYR A 799 -39.41 37.03 -53.53
C TYR A 799 -39.60 36.09 -52.33
N TYR A 800 -38.62 36.07 -51.42
CA TYR A 800 -38.65 35.24 -50.21
C TYR A 800 -39.17 35.95 -48.96
N SER A 801 -39.55 37.22 -49.04
CA SER A 801 -40.08 37.98 -47.91
C SER A 801 -41.50 37.52 -47.55
N PRO A 802 -41.85 37.36 -46.25
CA PRO A 802 -43.20 37.00 -45.82
C PRO A 802 -44.26 37.95 -46.40
N GLY A 803 -45.35 37.40 -46.94
CA GLY A 803 -46.45 38.18 -47.53
C GLY A 803 -46.21 38.71 -48.95
N TYR A 804 -45.03 38.54 -49.55
CA TYR A 804 -44.77 39.05 -50.90
C TYR A 804 -45.65 38.41 -51.98
N SER A 805 -45.97 37.11 -51.84
CA SER A 805 -46.91 36.43 -52.74
C SER A 805 -48.31 37.02 -52.67
N GLU A 806 -48.78 37.43 -51.48
CA GLU A 806 -50.09 38.07 -51.29
C GLU A 806 -50.10 39.45 -51.94
N VAL A 807 -49.04 40.23 -51.76
CA VAL A 807 -48.86 41.53 -52.43
C VAL A 807 -48.83 41.40 -53.96
N LEU A 808 -48.22 40.33 -54.50
CA LEU A 808 -48.23 40.06 -55.93
C LEU A 808 -49.62 39.66 -56.43
N LEU A 809 -50.37 38.87 -55.66
CA LEU A 809 -51.75 38.51 -55.98
C LEU A 809 -52.68 39.73 -55.96
N GLU A 810 -52.56 40.62 -54.97
CA GLU A 810 -53.30 41.88 -54.96
C GLU A 810 -52.97 42.77 -56.16
N ARG A 811 -51.72 42.78 -56.62
CA ARG A 811 -51.32 43.51 -57.83
C ARG A 811 -51.89 42.88 -59.09
N LEU A 812 -51.98 41.55 -59.15
CA LEU A 812 -52.61 40.82 -60.25
C LEU A 812 -54.11 41.13 -60.32
N GLU A 813 -54.81 41.15 -59.18
CA GLU A 813 -56.23 41.53 -59.10
C GLU A 813 -56.48 42.97 -59.57
N LYS A 814 -55.51 43.87 -59.38
CA LYS A 814 -55.55 45.27 -59.81
C LYS A 814 -55.01 45.47 -61.25
N TYR A 815 -54.50 44.43 -61.90
CA TYR A 815 -53.89 44.53 -63.23
C TYR A 815 -54.95 44.50 -64.32
N GLN A 816 -55.04 45.58 -65.10
CA GLN A 816 -55.85 45.61 -66.32
C GLN A 816 -54.95 45.35 -67.53
N PRO A 817 -55.14 44.23 -68.26
CA PRO A 817 -54.40 43.99 -69.50
C PRO A 817 -54.81 45.03 -70.55
N ALA A 818 -53.83 45.64 -71.19
CA ALA A 818 -54.01 46.63 -72.26
C ALA A 818 -54.56 46.02 -73.55
#